data_AF-A0A8C3FFE4-F1
#
_entry.id   AF-A0A8C3FFE4-F1
#
_cell.length_a   1.000
_cell.length_b   1.000
_cell.length_c   1.000
_cell.angle_alpha   90.00
_cell.angle_beta   90.00
_cell.angle_gamma   90.00
#
_symmetry.space_group_name_H-M   'P 1'
#
loop_
_entity.id
_entity.type
_entity.pdbx_description
1 polymer ?
#
loop_
_entity_poly.entity_id
_entity_poly.type
_entity_poly.pdbx_seq_one_letter_code
_entity_poly.pdbx_strand_id
1 'polypeptide(L)'
;MTTVNAGSVNFKWDPKSLEIRTLAVERLLEPLVTQVTTLVNTSNKGPSNKKRGRSKKAHVLAASVEQATENFLEKGDKIAKESQFLKEELVAAVEDVRKQGDSMKSASGEFADDPCSSVKRGNMVRAARALLSAVTRLLILADMADVYKLLVQLKVVEEGILKLKNAGTEQDLGIQYKALKPEVDKLNIMAAKRQQELKDVGHRDQMAAARGILQKNIPILYTASQACLQHPDVAAYKANRDLIYKQLQQAVTGISNAAQATASDDAAQQQGGGGELAYALNNFDKQIIVDPLSFSEERFRPSLEERLESIISGAALMADSSCTRDDRRERIVAECNAVRQALQDLLSEYMGNVINVALALAAKPQSKLAQENMDLFKELWEKQVRVLTDAVDDITSIDDFLAVSENHILEDVNKCVIALQEKDVDGLDRTAGAIRGRAARVIHVVTSEMDNYEPGVYTEKVLEATKLLSNTVMPRFTEQVEAAVEALSSDPAQPMDENEFIDASRLVYDGIRDIRKAVLMIRTPEELDDSDFETEDFDVRSRTSVQTEDDQLIAGQSARAIMAQLPQEQKAKIAEQVASFQEEKSKLDAEVSKWDDSGNDIIVLAKQMCMIMMEMTDFTRGKGPLKNTSDVISAAKKIAEAGSRMDKLGRAIADHCPDSACKQDLLAYLQRIALYCHHSCSVDSAMSLIQAAKNLMNAVVQTVKASYVASTKYQKSQGMASLNLPAVSWKMKAPEKKPLVKREKQDETQTKIKRASQKKHVNPVQALSEFKAMESI
;
A
#
# COMPACT_ATOMS: atom_id res chain seq x y z
N MET A 1 -47.52 3.66 -10.35
CA MET A 1 -46.77 2.95 -9.29
C MET A 1 -46.92 1.46 -9.55
N THR A 2 -45.99 0.88 -10.30
CA THR A 2 -45.90 -0.58 -10.45
C THR A 2 -45.19 -1.11 -9.20
N THR A 3 -45.90 -1.90 -8.40
CA THR A 3 -45.34 -2.58 -7.23
C THR A 3 -44.40 -3.68 -7.73
N VAL A 4 -43.10 -3.40 -7.73
CA VAL A 4 -42.08 -4.43 -7.97
C VAL A 4 -42.17 -5.43 -6.81
N ASN A 5 -42.54 -6.68 -7.11
CA ASN A 5 -42.61 -7.76 -6.13
C ASN A 5 -41.21 -8.07 -5.59
N ALA A 6 -41.06 -8.12 -4.26
CA ALA A 6 -39.82 -8.40 -3.54
C ALA A 6 -39.14 -9.74 -3.92
N GLY A 7 -39.83 -10.66 -4.61
CA GLY A 7 -39.31 -11.98 -4.97
C GLY A 7 -38.24 -12.03 -6.08
N SER A 8 -37.88 -10.90 -6.72
CA SER A 8 -36.93 -10.86 -7.85
C SER A 8 -35.54 -10.29 -7.53
N VAL A 9 -35.27 -9.95 -6.27
CA VAL A 9 -33.97 -9.39 -5.83
C VAL A 9 -33.03 -10.52 -5.42
N ASN A 10 -31.91 -10.67 -6.14
CA ASN A 10 -30.87 -11.64 -5.79
C ASN A 10 -29.95 -11.06 -4.71
N PHE A 11 -30.20 -11.45 -3.47
CA PHE A 11 -29.49 -10.97 -2.28
C PHE A 11 -28.54 -12.05 -1.76
N LYS A 12 -27.23 -11.74 -1.70
CA LYS A 12 -26.15 -12.72 -1.48
C LYS A 12 -25.53 -12.71 -0.08
N TRP A 13 -26.08 -11.98 0.89
CA TRP A 13 -25.55 -11.96 2.26
C TRP A 13 -26.15 -13.07 3.12
N ASP A 14 -25.29 -13.81 3.83
CA ASP A 14 -25.73 -14.72 4.87
C ASP A 14 -25.95 -13.95 6.20
N PRO A 15 -27.19 -13.84 6.70
CA PRO A 15 -27.48 -13.20 7.99
C PRO A 15 -26.82 -13.89 9.20
N LYS A 16 -26.31 -15.11 9.03
CA LYS A 16 -25.58 -15.85 10.08
C LYS A 16 -24.08 -15.55 10.07
N SER A 17 -23.56 -15.04 8.96
CA SER A 17 -22.19 -14.53 8.91
C SER A 17 -22.14 -13.21 9.68
N LEU A 18 -21.54 -13.20 10.87
CA LEU A 18 -21.37 -11.99 11.69
C LEU A 18 -20.31 -11.03 11.11
N GLU A 19 -20.21 -10.98 9.78
CA GLU A 19 -19.22 -10.21 9.05
C GLU A 19 -19.65 -8.75 8.98
N ILE A 20 -18.86 -7.86 9.59
CA ILE A 20 -19.12 -6.43 9.59
C ILE A 20 -18.54 -5.83 8.30
N ARG A 21 -19.40 -5.52 7.33
CA ARG A 21 -19.02 -4.96 6.03
C ARG A 21 -19.10 -3.42 5.97
N THR A 22 -19.50 -2.78 7.06
CA THR A 22 -19.90 -1.37 7.12
C THR A 22 -19.09 -0.62 8.16
N LEU A 23 -18.41 0.46 7.75
CA LEU A 23 -17.53 1.27 8.60
C LEU A 23 -18.25 1.88 9.80
N ALA A 24 -19.51 2.31 9.63
CA ALA A 24 -20.32 2.88 10.71
C ALA A 24 -20.60 1.84 11.81
N VAL A 25 -20.94 0.61 11.43
CA VAL A 25 -21.18 -0.50 12.37
C VAL A 25 -19.90 -0.83 13.13
N GLU A 26 -18.76 -0.89 12.44
CA GLU A 26 -17.45 -1.12 13.07
C GLU A 26 -17.07 -0.04 14.09
N ARG A 27 -17.19 1.25 13.70
CA ARG A 27 -16.90 2.39 14.58
C ARG A 27 -17.79 2.43 15.82
N LEU A 28 -19.03 1.97 15.71
CA LEU A 28 -19.96 1.89 16.83
C LEU A 28 -19.61 0.72 17.77
N LEU A 29 -19.17 -0.40 17.22
CA LEU A 29 -18.86 -1.61 18.00
C LEU A 29 -17.45 -1.57 18.63
N GLU A 30 -16.46 -0.95 17.99
CA GLU A 30 -15.06 -0.91 18.45
C GLU A 30 -14.89 -0.43 19.91
N PRO A 31 -15.53 0.67 20.36
CA PRO A 31 -15.46 1.10 21.76
C PRO A 31 -16.10 0.09 22.72
N LEU A 32 -17.22 -0.53 22.31
CA LEU A 32 -17.96 -1.51 23.11
C LEU A 32 -17.17 -2.81 23.26
N VAL A 33 -16.62 -3.33 22.16
CA VAL A 33 -15.74 -4.51 22.14
C VAL A 33 -14.53 -4.26 23.04
N THR A 34 -13.89 -3.09 22.93
CA THR A 34 -12.71 -2.74 23.74
C THR A 34 -13.05 -2.69 25.24
N GLN A 35 -14.19 -2.08 25.61
CA GLN A 35 -14.63 -1.98 27.00
C GLN A 35 -15.00 -3.35 27.59
N VAL A 36 -15.78 -4.16 26.87
CA VAL A 36 -16.15 -5.52 27.29
C VAL A 36 -14.91 -6.41 27.41
N THR A 37 -13.98 -6.34 26.45
CA THR A 37 -12.72 -7.09 26.48
C THR A 37 -11.84 -6.70 27.66
N THR A 38 -11.81 -5.41 28.03
CA THR A 38 -11.09 -4.94 29.21
C THR A 38 -11.74 -5.42 30.52
N LEU A 39 -13.06 -5.42 30.60
CA LEU A 39 -13.84 -5.95 31.73
C LEU A 39 -13.61 -7.45 31.94
N VAL A 40 -13.55 -8.21 30.85
CA VAL A 40 -13.21 -9.64 30.81
C VAL A 40 -11.76 -9.87 31.27
N ASN A 41 -10.81 -9.18 30.68
CA ASN A 41 -9.39 -9.46 30.96
C ASN A 41 -8.98 -9.07 32.38
N THR A 42 -9.76 -8.20 33.03
CA THR A 42 -9.59 -7.85 34.43
C THR A 42 -10.34 -8.81 35.38
N SER A 43 -11.26 -9.67 34.91
CA SER A 43 -12.00 -10.62 35.75
C SER A 43 -11.15 -11.78 36.25
N ASN A 44 -10.05 -12.09 35.56
CA ASN A 44 -9.10 -13.14 35.93
C ASN A 44 -8.10 -12.73 37.02
N LYS A 45 -8.21 -11.50 37.54
CA LYS A 45 -7.35 -10.97 38.60
C LYS A 45 -8.22 -10.67 39.83
N GLY A 46 -7.87 -11.28 40.96
CA GLY A 46 -8.58 -11.12 42.23
C GLY A 46 -8.67 -9.67 42.72
N PRO A 47 -9.45 -9.40 43.80
CA PRO A 47 -9.65 -8.05 44.32
C PRO A 47 -8.31 -7.37 44.67
N SER A 48 -8.15 -6.13 44.22
CA SER A 48 -6.89 -5.39 44.38
C SER A 48 -6.78 -4.75 45.77
N ASN A 49 -5.67 -5.01 46.47
CA ASN A 49 -5.35 -4.44 47.79
C ASN A 49 -4.94 -2.93 47.78
N LYS A 50 -5.15 -2.18 46.69
CA LYS A 50 -4.77 -0.75 46.61
C LYS A 50 -5.97 0.18 46.69
N LYS A 51 -5.81 1.34 47.36
CA LYS A 51 -6.82 2.41 47.53
C LYS A 51 -7.58 2.70 46.22
N ARG A 52 -8.91 2.67 46.30
CA ARG A 52 -9.84 2.90 45.19
C ARG A 52 -9.72 4.37 44.75
N GLY A 53 -9.45 4.61 43.47
CA GLY A 53 -9.62 5.95 42.88
C GLY A 53 -11.10 6.36 42.89
N ARG A 54 -11.39 7.67 42.81
CA ARG A 54 -12.76 8.19 42.71
C ARG A 54 -13.36 7.85 41.34
N SER A 55 -13.84 6.62 41.16
CA SER A 55 -14.73 6.25 40.05
C SER A 55 -16.11 6.87 40.26
N LYS A 56 -16.84 7.13 39.17
CA LYS A 56 -18.29 7.44 39.25
C LYS A 56 -18.99 6.34 40.07
N LYS A 57 -20.03 6.70 40.83
CA LYS A 57 -20.76 5.72 41.65
C LYS A 57 -21.29 4.60 40.73
N ALA A 58 -21.16 3.34 41.14
CA ALA A 58 -21.48 2.19 40.28
C ALA A 58 -22.93 2.22 39.75
N HIS A 59 -23.87 2.66 40.58
CA HIS A 59 -25.27 2.86 40.16
C HIS A 59 -25.44 3.91 39.04
N VAL A 60 -24.60 4.94 38.99
CA VAL A 60 -24.64 5.94 37.91
C VAL A 60 -24.20 5.32 36.58
N LEU A 61 -23.23 4.39 36.62
CA LEU A 61 -22.78 3.67 35.43
C LEU A 61 -23.81 2.64 34.97
N ALA A 62 -24.42 1.89 35.89
CA ALA A 62 -25.51 0.95 35.59
C ALA A 62 -26.71 1.67 34.96
N ALA A 63 -27.15 2.79 35.56
CA ALA A 63 -28.22 3.62 35.00
C ALA A 63 -27.87 4.21 33.62
N SER A 64 -26.60 4.55 33.38
CA SER A 64 -26.17 5.03 32.06
C SER A 64 -26.24 3.93 30.99
N VAL A 65 -25.91 2.69 31.34
CA VAL A 65 -26.00 1.53 30.42
C VAL A 65 -27.47 1.19 30.14
N GLU A 66 -28.31 1.25 31.17
CA GLU A 66 -29.75 1.07 31.05
C GLU A 66 -30.35 2.11 30.07
N GLN A 67 -30.12 3.40 30.33
CA GLN A 67 -30.61 4.47 29.47
C GLN A 67 -30.08 4.35 28.02
N ALA A 68 -28.82 3.96 27.84
CA ALA A 68 -28.26 3.74 26.50
C ALA A 68 -28.94 2.58 25.77
N THR A 69 -29.26 1.50 26.49
CA THR A 69 -29.92 0.32 25.93
C THR A 69 -31.37 0.65 25.55
N GLU A 70 -32.08 1.41 26.39
CA GLU A 70 -33.45 1.86 26.11
C GLU A 70 -33.51 2.78 24.88
N ASN A 71 -32.63 3.80 24.82
CA ASN A 71 -32.51 4.66 23.64
C ASN A 71 -32.19 3.88 22.35
N PHE A 72 -31.39 2.82 22.46
CA PHE A 72 -31.05 1.96 21.34
C PHE A 72 -32.24 1.09 20.91
N LEU A 73 -33.01 0.56 21.86
CA LEU A 73 -34.24 -0.20 21.60
C LEU A 73 -35.31 0.66 20.92
N GLU A 74 -35.52 1.89 21.37
CA GLU A 74 -36.48 2.81 20.72
C GLU A 74 -36.17 3.00 19.22
N LYS A 75 -34.89 3.16 18.89
CA LYS A 75 -34.43 3.29 17.50
C LYS A 75 -34.54 1.97 16.75
N GLY A 76 -34.17 0.85 17.38
CA GLY A 76 -34.34 -0.49 16.83
C GLY A 76 -35.80 -0.79 16.49
N ASP A 77 -36.73 -0.49 17.40
CA ASP A 77 -38.17 -0.65 17.20
C ASP A 77 -38.67 0.23 16.05
N LYS A 78 -38.19 1.47 15.93
CA LYS A 78 -38.55 2.35 14.79
C LYS A 78 -38.08 1.75 13.46
N ILE A 79 -36.81 1.33 13.39
CA ILE A 79 -36.21 0.71 12.19
C ILE A 79 -36.98 -0.56 11.81
N ALA A 80 -37.27 -1.42 12.79
CA ALA A 80 -38.00 -2.66 12.57
C ALA A 80 -39.44 -2.41 12.09
N LYS A 81 -40.13 -1.38 12.61
CA LYS A 81 -41.49 -1.00 12.17
C LYS A 81 -41.52 -0.46 10.75
N GLU A 82 -40.55 0.38 10.40
CA GLU A 82 -40.43 1.02 9.09
C GLU A 82 -39.85 0.09 8.01
N SER A 83 -39.25 -1.04 8.41
CA SER A 83 -38.68 -1.97 7.45
C SER A 83 -39.75 -2.75 6.68
N GLN A 84 -39.63 -2.72 5.36
CA GLN A 84 -40.45 -3.51 4.43
C GLN A 84 -39.85 -4.90 4.16
N PHE A 85 -38.60 -5.13 4.56
CA PHE A 85 -37.83 -6.36 4.34
C PHE A 85 -37.11 -6.78 5.64
N LEU A 86 -36.94 -8.08 5.86
CA LEU A 86 -36.39 -8.64 7.12
C LEU A 86 -37.12 -8.12 8.38
N LYS A 87 -38.41 -7.79 8.26
CA LYS A 87 -39.17 -7.18 9.36
C LYS A 87 -39.26 -8.12 10.56
N GLU A 88 -39.57 -9.38 10.32
CA GLU A 88 -39.69 -10.39 11.38
C GLU A 88 -38.34 -10.63 12.07
N GLU A 89 -37.26 -10.71 11.29
CA GLU A 89 -35.91 -10.90 11.80
C GLU A 89 -35.39 -9.68 12.58
N LEU A 90 -35.69 -8.47 12.10
CA LEU A 90 -35.37 -7.22 12.81
C LEU A 90 -36.15 -7.12 14.12
N VAL A 91 -37.45 -7.42 14.11
CA VAL A 91 -38.28 -7.45 15.34
C VAL A 91 -37.73 -8.47 16.33
N ALA A 92 -37.41 -9.68 15.86
CA ALA A 92 -36.81 -10.71 16.71
C ALA A 92 -35.44 -10.30 17.27
N ALA A 93 -34.61 -9.62 16.48
CA ALA A 93 -33.32 -9.10 16.94
C ALA A 93 -33.47 -7.97 17.97
N VAL A 94 -34.49 -7.11 17.83
CA VAL A 94 -34.80 -6.08 18.83
C VAL A 94 -35.28 -6.72 20.13
N GLU A 95 -36.14 -7.75 20.06
CA GLU A 95 -36.55 -8.52 21.26
C GLU A 95 -35.36 -9.21 21.94
N ASP A 96 -34.43 -9.77 21.17
CA ASP A 96 -33.20 -10.35 21.71
C ASP A 96 -32.37 -9.29 22.44
N VAL A 97 -32.19 -8.10 21.85
CA VAL A 97 -31.49 -6.98 22.50
C VAL A 97 -32.22 -6.56 23.78
N ARG A 98 -33.56 -6.52 23.78
CA ARG A 98 -34.37 -6.16 24.96
C ARG A 98 -34.13 -7.15 26.10
N LYS A 99 -34.25 -8.45 25.81
CA LYS A 99 -33.99 -9.53 26.76
C LYS A 99 -32.57 -9.49 27.32
N GLN A 100 -31.55 -9.31 26.48
CA GLN A 100 -30.16 -9.21 26.96
C GLN A 100 -29.90 -7.89 27.72
N GLY A 101 -30.60 -6.81 27.35
CA GLY A 101 -30.59 -5.52 28.03
C GLY A 101 -31.09 -5.62 29.46
N ASP A 102 -32.23 -6.29 29.68
CA ASP A 102 -32.79 -6.54 31.01
C ASP A 102 -31.88 -7.40 31.89
N SER A 103 -31.26 -8.42 31.29
CA SER A 103 -30.25 -9.24 31.97
C SER A 103 -29.03 -8.42 32.38
N MET A 104 -28.56 -7.52 31.52
CA MET A 104 -27.45 -6.61 31.80
C MET A 104 -27.82 -5.57 32.88
N LYS A 105 -29.03 -5.01 32.84
CA LYS A 105 -29.56 -4.10 33.87
C LYS A 105 -29.55 -4.78 35.24
N SER A 106 -30.12 -5.99 35.33
CA SER A 106 -30.18 -6.74 36.59
C SER A 106 -28.78 -7.09 37.11
N ALA A 107 -27.92 -7.66 36.26
CA ALA A 107 -26.57 -8.07 36.65
C ALA A 107 -25.66 -6.88 37.00
N SER A 108 -25.82 -5.74 36.33
CA SER A 108 -25.09 -4.51 36.65
C SER A 108 -25.57 -3.83 37.93
N GLY A 109 -26.88 -3.89 38.23
CA GLY A 109 -27.46 -3.45 39.51
C GLY A 109 -26.93 -4.28 40.68
N GLU A 110 -27.03 -5.61 40.61
CA GLU A 110 -26.51 -6.50 41.65
C GLU A 110 -25.01 -6.30 41.92
N PHE A 111 -24.23 -6.09 40.86
CA PHE A 111 -22.81 -5.78 40.96
C PHE A 111 -22.55 -4.36 41.52
N ALA A 112 -23.43 -3.39 41.22
CA ALA A 112 -23.31 -2.05 41.77
C ALA A 112 -23.55 -2.02 43.29
N ASP A 113 -24.46 -2.87 43.78
CA ASP A 113 -24.74 -3.04 45.22
C ASP A 113 -23.63 -3.81 45.94
N ASP A 114 -23.01 -4.78 45.25
CA ASP A 114 -21.91 -5.59 45.79
C ASP A 114 -20.75 -5.73 44.79
N PRO A 115 -19.92 -4.67 44.67
CA PRO A 115 -18.84 -4.63 43.68
C PRO A 115 -17.63 -5.50 44.05
N CYS A 116 -17.63 -6.11 45.24
CA CYS A 116 -16.57 -7.00 45.71
C CYS A 116 -16.83 -8.46 45.35
N SER A 117 -18.08 -8.82 45.00
CA SER A 117 -18.44 -10.19 44.61
C SER A 117 -17.89 -10.55 43.23
N SER A 118 -17.02 -11.56 43.20
CA SER A 118 -16.47 -12.13 41.96
C SER A 118 -17.56 -12.80 41.11
N VAL A 119 -18.56 -13.41 41.75
CA VAL A 119 -19.68 -14.09 41.08
C VAL A 119 -20.58 -13.07 40.38
N LYS A 120 -21.00 -12.01 41.08
CA LYS A 120 -21.85 -10.95 40.49
C LYS A 120 -21.12 -10.21 39.36
N ARG A 121 -19.81 -9.98 39.52
CA ARG A 121 -18.97 -9.46 38.44
C ARG A 121 -18.95 -10.38 37.22
N GLY A 122 -18.80 -11.70 37.42
CA GLY A 122 -18.84 -12.69 36.34
C GLY A 122 -20.19 -12.74 35.62
N ASN A 123 -21.30 -12.64 36.36
CA ASN A 123 -22.64 -12.55 35.80
C ASN A 123 -22.81 -11.31 34.92
N MET A 124 -22.39 -10.13 35.40
CA MET A 124 -22.41 -8.89 34.63
C MET A 124 -21.59 -8.98 33.35
N VAL A 125 -20.38 -9.59 33.40
CA VAL A 125 -19.54 -9.76 32.21
C VAL A 125 -20.20 -10.67 31.16
N ARG A 126 -20.86 -11.75 31.59
CA ARG A 126 -21.61 -12.64 30.68
C ARG A 126 -22.79 -11.92 30.03
N ALA A 127 -23.57 -11.17 30.82
CA ALA A 127 -24.68 -10.36 30.32
C ALA A 127 -24.20 -9.31 29.31
N ALA A 128 -23.07 -8.63 29.58
CA ALA A 128 -22.47 -7.65 28.68
C ALA A 128 -22.04 -8.26 27.32
N ARG A 129 -21.48 -9.47 27.32
CA ARG A 129 -21.12 -10.17 26.08
C ARG A 129 -22.35 -10.57 25.26
N ALA A 130 -23.37 -11.10 25.93
CA ALA A 130 -24.62 -11.49 25.28
C ALA A 130 -25.32 -10.26 24.67
N LEU A 131 -25.34 -9.14 25.40
CA LEU A 131 -25.86 -7.86 24.89
C LEU A 131 -25.06 -7.36 23.68
N LEU A 132 -23.72 -7.40 23.73
CA LEU A 132 -22.87 -7.00 22.60
C LEU A 132 -23.15 -7.85 21.35
N SER A 133 -23.34 -9.16 21.51
CA SER A 133 -23.68 -10.06 20.42
C SER A 133 -25.05 -9.75 19.82
N ALA A 134 -26.06 -9.49 20.67
CA ALA A 134 -27.41 -9.14 20.22
C ALA A 134 -27.42 -7.79 19.48
N VAL A 135 -26.72 -6.77 20.01
CA VAL A 135 -26.57 -5.45 19.40
C VAL A 135 -25.87 -5.55 18.04
N THR A 136 -24.79 -6.34 17.96
CA THR A 136 -24.06 -6.57 16.69
C THR A 136 -24.97 -7.20 15.64
N ARG A 137 -25.74 -8.22 16.01
CA ARG A 137 -26.70 -8.87 15.10
C ARG A 137 -27.77 -7.91 14.61
N LEU A 138 -28.33 -7.07 15.49
CA LEU A 138 -29.32 -6.06 15.10
C LEU A 138 -28.74 -5.05 14.10
N LEU A 139 -27.51 -4.57 14.35
CA LEU A 139 -26.85 -3.61 13.44
C LEU A 139 -26.55 -4.21 12.06
N ILE A 140 -26.14 -5.48 12.00
CA ILE A 140 -25.93 -6.19 10.74
C ILE A 140 -27.26 -6.35 9.99
N LEU A 141 -28.33 -6.76 10.66
CA LEU A 141 -29.65 -6.90 10.03
C LEU A 141 -30.21 -5.55 9.55
N ALA A 142 -29.98 -4.46 10.28
CA ALA A 142 -30.37 -3.12 9.86
C ALA A 142 -29.61 -2.68 8.60
N ASP A 143 -28.31 -2.95 8.53
CA ASP A 143 -27.49 -2.71 7.35
C ASP A 143 -27.94 -3.55 6.14
N MET A 144 -28.27 -4.82 6.35
CA MET A 144 -28.86 -5.70 5.34
C MET A 144 -30.17 -5.13 4.77
N ALA A 145 -31.04 -4.59 5.63
CA ALA A 145 -32.28 -3.97 5.20
C ALA A 145 -32.03 -2.73 4.33
N ASP A 146 -31.01 -1.92 4.64
CA ASP A 146 -30.64 -0.75 3.84
C ASP A 146 -30.01 -1.14 2.49
N VAL A 147 -29.15 -2.17 2.45
CA VAL A 147 -28.63 -2.74 1.19
C VAL A 147 -29.78 -3.30 0.36
N TYR A 148 -30.74 -3.99 0.97
CA TYR A 148 -31.89 -4.51 0.24
C TYR A 148 -32.76 -3.40 -0.35
N LYS A 149 -33.05 -2.33 0.41
CA LYS A 149 -33.75 -1.15 -0.12
C LYS A 149 -33.03 -0.58 -1.34
N LEU A 150 -31.70 -0.51 -1.30
CA LEU A 150 -30.89 -0.06 -2.44
C LEU A 150 -31.08 -0.98 -3.65
N LEU A 151 -31.07 -2.30 -3.46
CA LEU A 151 -31.27 -3.26 -4.56
C LEU A 151 -32.69 -3.23 -5.14
N VAL A 152 -33.72 -2.96 -4.32
CA VAL A 152 -35.09 -2.74 -4.82
C VAL A 152 -35.15 -1.49 -5.68
N GLN A 153 -34.57 -0.39 -5.22
CA GLN A 153 -34.51 0.85 -6.00
C GLN A 153 -33.71 0.64 -7.30
N LEU A 154 -32.66 -0.16 -7.26
CA LEU A 154 -31.86 -0.55 -8.42
C LEU A 154 -32.68 -1.32 -9.46
N LYS A 155 -33.56 -2.23 -9.03
CA LYS A 155 -34.51 -2.93 -9.90
C LYS A 155 -35.54 -2.00 -10.56
N VAL A 156 -36.07 -1.02 -9.81
CA VAL A 156 -36.98 0.00 -10.36
C VAL A 156 -36.31 0.77 -11.51
N VAL A 157 -35.05 1.16 -11.31
CA VAL A 157 -34.26 1.85 -12.34
C VAL A 157 -33.96 0.93 -13.52
N GLU A 158 -33.58 -0.33 -13.29
CA GLU A 158 -33.34 -1.34 -14.34
C GLU A 158 -34.56 -1.51 -15.27
N GLU A 159 -35.76 -1.68 -14.68
CA GLU A 159 -37.01 -1.78 -15.44
C GLU A 159 -37.33 -0.48 -16.19
N GLY A 160 -37.09 0.67 -15.56
CA GLY A 160 -37.33 1.97 -16.19
C GLY A 160 -36.39 2.25 -17.36
N ILE A 161 -35.13 1.83 -17.28
CA ILE A 161 -34.16 1.89 -18.39
C ILE A 161 -34.66 1.02 -19.56
N LEU A 162 -35.18 -0.17 -19.28
CA LEU A 162 -35.75 -1.04 -20.32
C LEU A 162 -37.00 -0.43 -20.96
N LYS A 163 -37.90 0.16 -20.17
CA LYS A 163 -39.07 0.89 -20.70
C LYS A 163 -38.67 2.08 -21.57
N LEU A 164 -37.65 2.84 -21.14
CA LEU A 164 -37.11 3.97 -21.91
C LEU A 164 -36.54 3.53 -23.27
N LYS A 165 -35.83 2.40 -23.31
CA LYS A 165 -35.33 1.80 -24.56
C LYS A 165 -36.47 1.39 -25.50
N ASN A 166 -37.52 0.79 -24.94
CA ASN A 166 -38.61 0.14 -25.68
C ASN A 166 -39.77 1.09 -26.03
N ALA A 167 -39.68 2.37 -25.68
CA ALA A 167 -40.69 3.36 -26.02
C ALA A 167 -40.93 3.40 -27.53
N GLY A 168 -42.20 3.30 -27.94
CA GLY A 168 -42.59 3.20 -29.36
C GLY A 168 -42.91 4.55 -30.03
N THR A 169 -43.04 5.62 -29.25
CA THR A 169 -43.33 6.99 -29.74
C THR A 169 -42.53 8.01 -28.93
N GLU A 170 -42.26 9.18 -29.51
CA GLU A 170 -41.54 10.25 -28.79
C GLU A 170 -42.30 10.72 -27.54
N GLN A 171 -43.64 10.69 -27.60
CA GLN A 171 -44.49 11.03 -26.47
C GLN A 171 -44.31 10.05 -25.31
N ASP A 172 -44.36 8.73 -25.59
CA ASP A 172 -44.11 7.70 -24.57
C ASP A 172 -42.67 7.79 -24.05
N LEU A 173 -41.69 8.02 -24.93
CA LEU A 173 -40.29 8.20 -24.55
C LEU A 173 -40.11 9.35 -23.54
N GLY A 174 -40.75 10.50 -23.79
CA GLY A 174 -40.76 11.64 -22.88
C GLY A 174 -41.42 11.31 -21.53
N ILE A 175 -42.52 10.54 -21.54
CA ILE A 175 -43.20 10.08 -20.32
C ILE A 175 -42.30 9.14 -19.51
N GLN A 176 -41.68 8.14 -20.14
CA GLN A 176 -40.78 7.19 -19.47
C GLN A 176 -39.57 7.91 -18.89
N TYR A 177 -38.96 8.84 -19.61
CA TYR A 177 -37.80 9.60 -19.13
C TYR A 177 -38.14 10.46 -17.90
N LYS A 178 -39.28 11.16 -17.96
CA LYS A 178 -39.76 11.99 -16.85
C LYS A 178 -40.09 11.18 -15.60
N ALA A 179 -40.57 9.94 -15.78
CA ALA A 179 -40.80 9.00 -14.68
C ALA A 179 -39.49 8.37 -14.14
N LEU A 180 -38.53 8.06 -15.02
CA LEU A 180 -37.28 7.41 -14.65
C LEU A 180 -36.30 8.35 -13.92
N LYS A 181 -36.20 9.62 -14.35
CA LYS A 181 -35.21 10.56 -13.81
C LYS A 181 -35.22 10.68 -12.27
N PRO A 182 -36.37 10.87 -11.58
CA PRO A 182 -36.38 10.92 -10.12
C PRO A 182 -35.98 9.58 -9.47
N GLU A 183 -36.30 8.44 -10.08
CA GLU A 183 -35.91 7.12 -9.56
C GLU A 183 -34.39 6.89 -9.65
N VAL A 184 -33.75 7.41 -10.71
CA VAL A 184 -32.28 7.40 -10.87
C VAL A 184 -31.61 8.31 -9.84
N ASP A 185 -32.17 9.50 -9.58
CA ASP A 185 -31.61 10.42 -8.59
C ASP A 185 -31.71 9.84 -7.17
N LYS A 186 -32.84 9.20 -6.85
CA LYS A 186 -33.04 8.47 -5.59
C LYS A 186 -32.03 7.33 -5.44
N LEU A 187 -31.85 6.50 -6.47
CA LEU A 187 -30.84 5.44 -6.49
C LEU A 187 -29.43 5.99 -6.26
N ASN A 188 -29.08 7.09 -6.91
CA ASN A 188 -27.76 7.69 -6.80
C ASN A 188 -27.45 8.15 -5.37
N ILE A 189 -28.43 8.73 -4.66
CA ILE A 189 -28.26 9.14 -3.26
C ILE A 189 -28.02 7.91 -2.37
N MET A 190 -28.80 6.85 -2.54
CA MET A 190 -28.66 5.61 -1.77
C MET A 190 -27.30 4.94 -2.03
N ALA A 191 -26.88 4.87 -3.29
CA ALA A 191 -25.59 4.32 -3.70
C ALA A 191 -24.41 5.16 -3.19
N ALA A 192 -24.53 6.50 -3.17
CA ALA A 192 -23.53 7.41 -2.61
C ALA A 192 -23.34 7.19 -1.10
N LYS A 193 -24.44 7.03 -0.36
CA LYS A 193 -24.40 6.71 1.07
C LYS A 193 -23.67 5.38 1.29
N ARG A 194 -24.04 4.35 0.53
CA ARG A 194 -23.38 3.03 0.62
C ARG A 194 -21.89 3.11 0.31
N GLN A 195 -21.48 3.87 -0.72
CA GLN A 195 -20.09 4.08 -1.08
C GLN A 195 -19.24 4.65 0.07
N GLN A 196 -19.81 5.52 0.90
CA GLN A 196 -19.08 6.09 2.05
C GLN A 196 -18.93 5.08 3.20
N GLU A 197 -19.82 4.09 3.25
CA GLU A 197 -19.93 3.12 4.33
C GLU A 197 -19.17 1.81 4.05
N LEU A 198 -18.85 1.52 2.78
CA LEU A 198 -18.04 0.36 2.38
C LEU A 198 -16.62 0.44 2.97
N LYS A 199 -16.12 -0.69 3.47
CA LYS A 199 -14.76 -0.80 4.04
C LYS A 199 -13.68 -0.87 2.97
N ASP A 200 -13.90 -1.70 1.95
CA ASP A 200 -12.94 -1.96 0.89
C ASP A 200 -12.85 -0.79 -0.09
N VAL A 201 -11.63 -0.30 -0.33
CA VAL A 201 -11.41 0.87 -1.20
C VAL A 201 -11.74 0.55 -2.66
N GLY A 202 -11.44 -0.66 -3.13
CA GLY A 202 -11.77 -1.11 -4.49
C GLY A 202 -13.28 -1.09 -4.75
N HIS A 203 -14.08 -1.62 -3.82
CA HIS A 203 -15.55 -1.56 -3.91
C HIS A 203 -16.09 -0.12 -3.87
N ARG A 204 -15.43 0.80 -3.15
CA ARG A 204 -15.81 2.22 -3.13
C ARG A 204 -15.60 2.88 -4.48
N ASP A 205 -14.49 2.58 -5.14
CA ASP A 205 -14.15 3.11 -6.46
C ASP A 205 -15.03 2.48 -7.55
N GLN A 206 -15.28 1.17 -7.47
CA GLN A 206 -16.22 0.47 -8.35
C GLN A 206 -17.64 1.06 -8.25
N MET A 207 -18.12 1.33 -7.03
CA MET A 207 -19.40 2.00 -6.79
C MET A 207 -19.41 3.42 -7.38
N ALA A 208 -18.33 4.18 -7.22
CA ALA A 208 -18.21 5.53 -7.77
C ALA A 208 -18.30 5.53 -9.30
N ALA A 209 -17.54 4.65 -9.95
CA ALA A 209 -17.50 4.50 -11.40
C ALA A 209 -18.87 4.08 -11.96
N ALA A 210 -19.48 3.05 -11.38
CA ALA A 210 -20.78 2.55 -11.82
C ALA A 210 -21.90 3.60 -11.66
N ARG A 211 -21.89 4.37 -10.57
CA ARG A 211 -22.80 5.52 -10.38
C ARG A 211 -22.59 6.60 -11.44
N GLY A 212 -21.33 6.93 -11.75
CA GLY A 212 -20.99 7.93 -12.77
C GLY A 212 -21.48 7.55 -14.16
N ILE A 213 -21.24 6.30 -14.58
CA ILE A 213 -21.72 5.75 -15.85
C ILE A 213 -23.25 5.79 -15.91
N LEU A 214 -23.93 5.36 -14.84
CA LEU A 214 -25.39 5.37 -14.76
C LEU A 214 -25.94 6.79 -14.94
N GLN A 215 -25.43 7.77 -14.20
CA GLN A 215 -25.91 9.15 -14.29
C GLN A 215 -25.64 9.79 -15.66
N LYS A 216 -24.46 9.54 -16.24
CA LYS A 216 -24.07 10.09 -17.55
C LYS A 216 -24.93 9.52 -18.68
N ASN A 217 -25.19 8.21 -18.66
CA ASN A 217 -25.76 7.53 -19.82
C ASN A 217 -27.29 7.55 -19.88
N ILE A 218 -28.00 7.86 -18.79
CA ILE A 218 -29.47 7.96 -18.80
C ILE A 218 -30.00 9.04 -19.77
N PRO A 219 -29.49 10.30 -19.76
CA PRO A 219 -29.85 11.30 -20.75
C PRO A 219 -29.43 10.93 -22.18
N ILE A 220 -28.27 10.27 -22.33
CA ILE A 220 -27.76 9.85 -23.64
C ILE A 220 -28.69 8.77 -24.24
N LEU A 221 -29.13 7.80 -23.43
CA LEU A 221 -30.10 6.79 -23.85
C LEU A 221 -31.42 7.42 -24.33
N TYR A 222 -31.91 8.46 -23.65
CA TYR A 222 -33.09 9.20 -24.11
C TYR A 222 -32.88 9.77 -25.52
N THR A 223 -31.78 10.50 -25.74
CA THR A 223 -31.49 11.10 -27.06
C THR A 223 -31.27 10.04 -28.15
N ALA A 224 -30.59 8.93 -27.83
CA ALA A 224 -30.36 7.84 -28.77
C ALA A 224 -31.68 7.12 -29.14
N SER A 225 -32.55 6.87 -28.15
CA SER A 225 -33.90 6.33 -28.40
C SER A 225 -34.76 7.27 -29.23
N GLN A 226 -34.67 8.59 -28.99
CA GLN A 226 -35.39 9.59 -29.78
C GLN A 226 -34.94 9.58 -31.24
N ALA A 227 -33.63 9.57 -31.50
CA ALA A 227 -33.09 9.49 -32.86
C ALA A 227 -33.54 8.22 -33.60
N CYS A 228 -33.64 7.08 -32.91
CA CYS A 228 -34.19 5.84 -33.49
C CYS A 228 -35.67 5.95 -33.88
N LEU A 229 -36.46 6.75 -33.17
CA LEU A 229 -37.88 6.96 -33.46
C LEU A 229 -38.09 7.93 -34.63
N GLN A 230 -37.21 8.94 -34.74
CA GLN A 230 -37.22 9.90 -35.85
C GLN A 230 -36.69 9.31 -37.16
N HIS A 231 -35.72 8.39 -37.06
CA HIS A 231 -35.06 7.77 -38.21
C HIS A 231 -35.02 6.23 -38.09
N PRO A 232 -36.18 5.53 -38.23
CA PRO A 232 -36.27 4.08 -37.98
C PRO A 232 -35.42 3.21 -38.92
N ASP A 233 -35.10 3.72 -40.11
CA ASP A 233 -34.37 3.00 -41.17
C ASP A 233 -32.85 3.02 -40.98
N VAL A 234 -32.34 3.86 -40.07
CA VAL A 234 -30.89 4.02 -39.84
C VAL A 234 -30.42 3.02 -38.76
N ALA A 235 -29.82 1.93 -39.21
CA ALA A 235 -29.30 0.88 -38.33
C ALA A 235 -28.26 1.37 -37.31
N ALA A 236 -27.46 2.37 -37.67
CA ALA A 236 -26.43 2.95 -36.80
C ALA A 236 -26.99 3.54 -35.49
N TYR A 237 -28.16 4.20 -35.54
CA TYR A 237 -28.79 4.74 -34.34
C TYR A 237 -29.28 3.63 -33.41
N LYS A 238 -29.82 2.53 -33.97
CA LYS A 238 -30.23 1.36 -33.18
C LYS A 238 -29.04 0.71 -32.47
N ALA A 239 -27.92 0.53 -33.19
CA ALA A 239 -26.69 -0.01 -32.62
C ALA A 239 -26.14 0.89 -31.49
N ASN A 240 -26.15 2.21 -31.67
CA ASN A 240 -25.73 3.16 -30.64
C ASN A 240 -26.63 3.10 -29.38
N ARG A 241 -27.96 3.09 -29.57
CA ARG A 241 -28.94 2.96 -28.46
C ARG A 241 -28.74 1.66 -27.68
N ASP A 242 -28.52 0.55 -28.39
CA ASP A 242 -28.33 -0.76 -27.77
C ASP A 242 -27.00 -0.85 -27.01
N LEU A 243 -25.93 -0.20 -27.52
CA LEU A 243 -24.65 -0.08 -26.81
C LEU A 243 -24.80 0.70 -25.51
N ILE A 244 -25.45 1.87 -25.54
CA ILE A 244 -25.68 2.70 -24.35
C ILE A 244 -26.53 1.93 -23.32
N TYR A 245 -27.57 1.22 -23.79
CA TYR A 245 -28.39 0.35 -22.93
C TYR A 245 -27.55 -0.74 -22.27
N LYS A 246 -26.64 -1.41 -22.99
CA LYS A 246 -25.75 -2.43 -22.45
C LYS A 246 -24.81 -1.85 -21.38
N GLN A 247 -24.23 -0.68 -21.61
CA GLN A 247 -23.41 0.02 -20.62
C GLN A 247 -24.21 0.39 -19.36
N LEU A 248 -25.46 0.81 -19.52
CA LEU A 248 -26.36 1.08 -18.39
C LEU A 248 -26.69 -0.19 -17.59
N GLN A 249 -26.93 -1.33 -18.25
CA GLN A 249 -27.11 -2.61 -17.57
C GLN A 249 -25.86 -3.05 -16.80
N GLN A 250 -24.67 -2.85 -17.38
CA GLN A 250 -23.39 -3.11 -16.69
C GLN A 250 -23.23 -2.20 -15.46
N ALA A 251 -23.55 -0.91 -15.56
CA ALA A 251 -23.51 0.01 -14.43
C ALA A 251 -24.49 -0.39 -13.31
N VAL A 252 -25.72 -0.77 -13.66
CA VAL A 252 -26.71 -1.29 -12.71
C VAL A 252 -26.16 -2.54 -12.00
N THR A 253 -25.55 -3.47 -12.74
CA THR A 253 -24.94 -4.69 -12.18
C THR A 253 -23.74 -4.37 -11.28
N GLY A 254 -22.91 -3.41 -11.69
CA GLY A 254 -21.76 -2.93 -10.91
C GLY A 254 -22.17 -2.31 -9.57
N ILE A 255 -23.24 -1.50 -9.56
CA ILE A 255 -23.82 -0.96 -8.31
C ILE A 255 -24.31 -2.11 -7.42
N SER A 256 -24.98 -3.13 -7.99
CA SER A 256 -25.46 -4.29 -7.23
C SER A 256 -24.32 -5.06 -6.56
N ASN A 257 -23.25 -5.34 -7.31
CA ASN A 257 -22.11 -6.12 -6.81
C ASN A 257 -21.34 -5.35 -5.74
N ALA A 258 -20.99 -4.09 -6.01
CA ALA A 258 -20.27 -3.25 -5.06
C ALA A 258 -21.09 -2.97 -3.79
N ALA A 259 -22.42 -2.79 -3.89
CA ALA A 259 -23.29 -2.59 -2.73
C ALA A 259 -23.27 -3.79 -1.77
N GLN A 260 -23.22 -4.99 -2.35
CA GLN A 260 -23.21 -6.25 -1.62
C GLN A 260 -21.79 -6.67 -1.18
N ALA A 261 -20.72 -6.02 -1.64
CA ALA A 261 -19.34 -6.32 -1.26
C ALA A 261 -19.07 -7.84 -1.24
N THR A 262 -19.58 -8.56 -2.24
CA THR A 262 -19.30 -9.99 -2.38
C THR A 262 -17.82 -10.14 -2.68
N ALA A 263 -17.08 -10.88 -1.85
CA ALA A 263 -15.69 -11.20 -2.14
C ALA A 263 -15.63 -11.78 -3.56
N SER A 264 -14.98 -11.06 -4.48
CA SER A 264 -14.33 -11.71 -5.60
C SER A 264 -13.11 -12.42 -5.01
N ASP A 265 -12.82 -13.64 -5.45
CA ASP A 265 -11.70 -14.45 -4.97
C ASP A 265 -10.32 -13.75 -5.12
N ASP A 266 -10.25 -12.59 -5.78
CA ASP A 266 -9.06 -11.74 -5.96
C ASP A 266 -8.69 -10.86 -4.75
N ALA A 267 -9.52 -10.78 -3.71
CA ALA A 267 -9.28 -9.89 -2.58
C ALA A 267 -8.00 -10.22 -1.77
N ALA A 268 -7.44 -11.42 -1.92
CA ALA A 268 -6.16 -11.79 -1.30
C ALA A 268 -4.92 -11.20 -2.01
N GLN A 269 -5.05 -10.70 -3.24
CA GLN A 269 -3.95 -10.09 -4.00
C GLN A 269 -3.89 -8.56 -3.89
N GLN A 270 -4.91 -7.90 -3.33
CA GLN A 270 -5.01 -6.43 -3.25
C GLN A 270 -4.60 -5.83 -1.88
N GLN A 271 -3.83 -6.54 -1.05
CA GLN A 271 -3.19 -5.93 0.12
C GLN A 271 -1.88 -5.22 -0.26
N GLY A 272 -2.00 -4.15 -1.03
CA GLY A 272 -0.91 -3.25 -1.38
C GLY A 272 -1.47 -2.10 -2.20
N GLY A 273 -1.57 -0.91 -1.60
CA GLY A 273 -2.10 0.27 -2.28
C GLY A 273 -1.25 0.62 -3.51
N GLY A 274 -1.81 0.37 -4.69
CA GLY A 274 -1.26 0.66 -6.01
C GLY A 274 -2.14 -0.02 -7.05
N GLY A 275 -2.47 0.67 -8.15
CA GLY A 275 -3.40 0.16 -9.17
C GLY A 275 -3.00 -1.22 -9.72
N GLU A 276 -4.00 -2.03 -10.08
CA GLU A 276 -3.86 -3.42 -10.53
C GLU A 276 -2.84 -3.60 -11.66
N LEU A 277 -2.86 -2.70 -12.66
CA LEU A 277 -1.90 -2.68 -13.76
C LEU A 277 -0.47 -2.35 -13.29
N ALA A 278 -0.30 -1.45 -12.32
CA ALA A 278 1.01 -1.09 -11.78
C ALA A 278 1.62 -2.23 -10.95
N TYR A 279 0.79 -3.01 -10.26
CA TYR A 279 1.22 -4.23 -9.59
C TYR A 279 1.58 -5.33 -10.61
N ALA A 280 0.78 -5.51 -11.66
CA ALA A 280 1.03 -6.48 -12.72
C ALA A 280 2.33 -6.20 -13.48
N LEU A 281 2.59 -4.94 -13.84
CA LEU A 281 3.83 -4.50 -14.50
C LEU A 281 5.07 -4.73 -13.62
N ASN A 282 5.03 -4.30 -12.36
CA ASN A 282 6.14 -4.50 -11.41
C ASN A 282 6.44 -5.98 -11.12
N ASN A 283 5.46 -6.87 -11.29
CA ASN A 283 5.64 -8.29 -11.07
C ASN A 283 6.11 -9.03 -12.33
N PHE A 284 5.73 -8.57 -13.53
CA PHE A 284 6.21 -9.09 -14.81
C PHE A 284 7.70 -8.77 -15.01
N ASP A 285 8.11 -7.54 -14.71
CA ASP A 285 9.50 -7.08 -14.83
C ASP A 285 10.46 -7.88 -13.93
N LYS A 286 10.03 -8.21 -12.70
CA LYS A 286 10.80 -9.04 -11.76
C LYS A 286 10.99 -10.50 -12.20
N GLN A 287 10.19 -10.98 -13.15
CA GLN A 287 10.14 -12.40 -13.54
C GLN A 287 10.60 -12.65 -14.97
N ILE A 288 10.82 -11.60 -15.79
CA ILE A 288 11.37 -11.73 -17.14
C ILE A 288 12.88 -12.03 -17.12
N ILE A 289 13.57 -11.73 -16.01
CA ILE A 289 14.96 -12.07 -15.77
C ILE A 289 15.05 -13.49 -15.19
N VAL A 290 15.55 -14.44 -15.98
CA VAL A 290 15.69 -15.85 -15.59
C VAL A 290 17.14 -16.20 -15.34
N ASP A 291 17.38 -16.98 -14.28
CA ASP A 291 18.65 -17.69 -14.08
C ASP A 291 18.75 -18.85 -15.09
N PRO A 292 19.71 -18.82 -16.04
CA PRO A 292 19.85 -19.83 -17.10
C PRO A 292 20.00 -21.27 -16.58
N LEU A 293 20.43 -21.44 -15.32
CA LEU A 293 20.66 -22.76 -14.71
C LEU A 293 19.39 -23.40 -14.12
N SER A 294 18.28 -22.66 -14.02
CA SER A 294 16.99 -23.13 -13.46
C SER A 294 15.82 -23.13 -14.46
N PHE A 295 16.11 -22.90 -15.75
CA PHE A 295 15.11 -22.76 -16.82
C PHE A 295 14.34 -24.06 -17.11
N SER A 296 13.00 -23.96 -17.14
CA SER A 296 12.07 -25.02 -17.55
C SER A 296 11.00 -24.44 -18.46
N GLU A 297 11.02 -24.82 -19.73
CA GLU A 297 10.10 -24.32 -20.77
C GLU A 297 8.63 -24.60 -20.42
N GLU A 298 8.33 -25.78 -19.87
CA GLU A 298 6.98 -26.20 -19.45
C GLU A 298 6.34 -25.30 -18.37
N ARG A 299 7.17 -24.57 -17.61
CA ARG A 299 6.70 -23.66 -16.54
C ARG A 299 6.79 -22.19 -16.92
N PHE A 300 7.77 -21.84 -17.75
CA PHE A 300 8.11 -20.46 -18.06
C PHE A 300 7.19 -19.85 -19.13
N ARG A 301 6.89 -20.62 -20.19
CA ARG A 301 6.02 -20.16 -21.29
C ARG A 301 4.59 -19.83 -20.82
N PRO A 302 3.89 -20.72 -20.09
CA PRO A 302 2.53 -20.41 -19.62
C PRO A 302 2.49 -19.23 -18.64
N SER A 303 3.52 -19.09 -17.80
CA SER A 303 3.65 -18.01 -16.82
C SER A 303 3.80 -16.63 -17.48
N LEU A 304 4.62 -16.52 -18.52
CA LEU A 304 4.81 -15.27 -19.25
C LEU A 304 3.58 -14.89 -20.07
N GLU A 305 2.97 -15.85 -20.76
CA GLU A 305 1.75 -15.63 -21.54
C GLU A 305 0.58 -15.18 -20.64
N GLU A 306 0.37 -15.84 -19.50
CA GLU A 306 -0.70 -15.50 -18.55
C GLU A 306 -0.53 -14.09 -17.96
N ARG A 307 0.70 -13.69 -17.62
CA ARG A 307 0.96 -12.35 -17.09
C ARG A 307 0.92 -11.26 -18.15
N LEU A 308 1.40 -11.53 -19.37
CA LEU A 308 1.29 -10.56 -20.46
C LEU A 308 -0.17 -10.28 -20.79
N GLU A 309 -1.01 -11.31 -20.82
CA GLU A 309 -2.45 -11.12 -21.02
C GLU A 309 -3.10 -10.33 -19.88
N SER A 310 -2.61 -10.46 -18.64
CA SER A 310 -3.06 -9.61 -17.52
C SER A 310 -2.70 -8.13 -17.74
N ILE A 311 -1.49 -7.82 -18.24
CA ILE A 311 -1.06 -6.46 -18.58
C ILE A 311 -1.87 -5.90 -19.75
N ILE A 312 -2.03 -6.67 -20.83
CA ILE A 312 -2.79 -6.23 -22.00
C ILE A 312 -4.26 -6.01 -21.63
N SER A 313 -4.82 -6.84 -20.75
CA SER A 313 -6.18 -6.62 -20.24
C SER A 313 -6.32 -5.30 -19.49
N GLY A 314 -5.32 -4.91 -18.69
CA GLY A 314 -5.30 -3.60 -18.02
C GLY A 314 -5.10 -2.42 -18.97
N ALA A 315 -4.20 -2.54 -19.96
CA ALA A 315 -3.94 -1.53 -20.97
C ALA A 315 -5.13 -1.35 -21.95
N ALA A 316 -5.85 -2.43 -22.28
CA ALA A 316 -7.05 -2.38 -23.10
C ALA A 316 -8.16 -1.54 -22.45
N LEU A 317 -8.32 -1.61 -21.12
CA LEU A 317 -9.25 -0.75 -20.37
C LEU A 317 -8.88 0.74 -20.50
N MET A 318 -7.60 1.06 -20.63
CA MET A 318 -7.14 2.44 -20.88
C MET A 318 -7.36 2.87 -22.33
N ALA A 319 -7.12 1.98 -23.30
CA ALA A 319 -7.37 2.24 -24.72
C ALA A 319 -8.86 2.47 -25.01
N ASP A 320 -9.70 1.56 -24.51
CA ASP A 320 -11.15 1.56 -24.73
C ASP A 320 -11.89 2.59 -23.87
N SER A 321 -11.16 3.35 -23.05
CA SER A 321 -11.75 4.42 -22.25
C SER A 321 -12.28 5.55 -23.13
N SER A 322 -13.49 6.00 -22.82
CA SER A 322 -14.18 7.08 -23.56
C SER A 322 -13.50 8.45 -23.52
N CYS A 323 -12.53 8.65 -22.63
CA CYS A 323 -11.69 9.85 -22.57
C CYS A 323 -10.35 9.70 -23.29
N THR A 324 -10.02 8.50 -23.75
CA THR A 324 -8.83 8.23 -24.54
C THR A 324 -9.13 8.59 -25.98
N ARG A 325 -8.40 9.60 -26.48
CA ARG A 325 -8.51 10.08 -27.86
C ARG A 325 -8.27 8.92 -28.81
N ASP A 326 -8.95 8.92 -29.96
CA ASP A 326 -8.88 7.80 -30.91
C ASP A 326 -7.44 7.56 -31.39
N ASP A 327 -6.63 8.61 -31.53
CA ASP A 327 -5.19 8.50 -31.86
C ASP A 327 -4.34 7.84 -30.76
N ARG A 328 -4.74 7.99 -29.49
CA ARG A 328 -4.09 7.33 -28.35
C ARG A 328 -4.63 5.91 -28.15
N ARG A 329 -5.91 5.68 -28.42
CA ARG A 329 -6.54 4.34 -28.40
C ARG A 329 -5.91 3.45 -29.46
N GLU A 330 -5.83 3.93 -30.70
CA GLU A 330 -5.23 3.18 -31.80
C GLU A 330 -3.76 2.87 -31.51
N ARG A 331 -3.02 3.80 -30.89
CA ARG A 331 -1.66 3.54 -30.40
C ARG A 331 -1.63 2.45 -29.32
N ILE A 332 -2.41 2.55 -28.24
CA ILE A 332 -2.40 1.53 -27.19
C ILE A 332 -2.85 0.17 -27.74
N VAL A 333 -3.82 0.11 -28.65
CA VAL A 333 -4.25 -1.14 -29.30
C VAL A 333 -3.17 -1.69 -30.23
N ALA A 334 -2.52 -0.84 -31.01
CA ALA A 334 -1.40 -1.22 -31.86
C ALA A 334 -0.24 -1.76 -31.02
N GLU A 335 0.11 -1.09 -29.92
CA GLU A 335 1.19 -1.50 -29.02
C GLU A 335 0.85 -2.78 -28.24
N CYS A 336 -0.39 -2.95 -27.75
CA CYS A 336 -0.82 -4.21 -27.14
C CYS A 336 -0.74 -5.38 -28.13
N ASN A 337 -1.07 -5.16 -29.40
CA ASN A 337 -0.94 -6.16 -30.45
C ASN A 337 0.52 -6.38 -30.84
N ALA A 338 1.35 -5.34 -30.87
CA ALA A 338 2.78 -5.42 -31.14
C ALA A 338 3.51 -6.21 -30.05
N VAL A 339 3.21 -5.95 -28.78
CA VAL A 339 3.75 -6.67 -27.62
C VAL A 339 3.30 -8.12 -27.58
N ARG A 340 2.03 -8.40 -27.87
CA ARG A 340 1.52 -9.78 -27.99
C ARG A 340 2.17 -10.53 -29.14
N GLN A 341 2.26 -9.90 -30.31
CA GLN A 341 2.88 -10.49 -31.48
C GLN A 341 4.38 -10.69 -31.26
N ALA A 342 5.08 -9.72 -30.66
CA ALA A 342 6.49 -9.83 -30.35
C ALA A 342 6.78 -10.94 -29.34
N LEU A 343 5.94 -11.13 -28.31
CA LEU A 343 6.08 -12.28 -27.42
C LEU A 343 5.80 -13.59 -28.18
N GLN A 344 4.76 -13.64 -29.00
CA GLN A 344 4.46 -14.86 -29.77
C GLN A 344 5.55 -15.17 -30.80
N ASP A 345 6.16 -14.19 -31.46
CA ASP A 345 7.28 -14.36 -32.37
C ASP A 345 8.53 -14.82 -31.61
N LEU A 346 8.83 -14.20 -30.46
CA LEU A 346 9.90 -14.61 -29.53
C LEU A 346 9.76 -16.08 -29.09
N LEU A 347 8.54 -16.48 -28.69
CA LEU A 347 8.21 -17.81 -28.19
C LEU A 347 8.08 -18.88 -29.30
N SER A 348 7.64 -18.51 -30.50
CA SER A 348 7.35 -19.44 -31.61
C SER A 348 8.49 -19.58 -32.60
N GLU A 349 9.15 -18.47 -32.92
CA GLU A 349 10.08 -18.39 -34.05
C GLU A 349 11.55 -18.44 -33.59
N TYR A 350 11.86 -18.05 -32.35
CA TYR A 350 13.26 -17.87 -31.91
C TYR A 350 13.73 -18.80 -30.78
N MET A 351 12.89 -19.12 -29.79
CA MET A 351 13.28 -20.14 -28.79
C MET A 351 13.49 -21.53 -29.42
N GLY A 352 12.77 -21.85 -30.51
CA GLY A 352 13.03 -23.05 -31.32
C GLY A 352 14.21 -22.87 -32.30
N ASN A 353 14.21 -21.81 -33.12
CA ASN A 353 15.14 -21.72 -34.25
C ASN A 353 16.51 -21.10 -33.91
N VAL A 354 16.64 -20.17 -32.96
CA VAL A 354 17.97 -19.66 -32.55
C VAL A 354 18.76 -20.76 -31.90
N ILE A 355 18.11 -21.57 -31.05
CA ILE A 355 18.73 -22.74 -30.45
C ILE A 355 19.08 -23.77 -31.53
N ASN A 356 18.19 -24.06 -32.48
CA ASN A 356 18.49 -25.01 -33.57
C ASN A 356 19.56 -24.52 -34.56
N VAL A 357 19.63 -23.23 -34.87
CA VAL A 357 20.64 -22.62 -35.74
C VAL A 357 21.97 -22.50 -35.01
N ALA A 358 21.97 -22.16 -33.72
CA ALA A 358 23.16 -22.19 -32.87
C ALA A 358 23.69 -23.63 -32.71
N LEU A 359 22.80 -24.63 -32.55
CA LEU A 359 23.17 -26.04 -32.56
C LEU A 359 23.71 -26.50 -33.93
N ALA A 360 23.13 -26.00 -35.02
CA ALA A 360 23.62 -26.28 -36.38
C ALA A 360 24.99 -25.65 -36.66
N LEU A 361 25.22 -24.42 -36.17
CA LEU A 361 26.53 -23.75 -36.21
C LEU A 361 27.53 -24.45 -35.27
N ALA A 362 27.13 -24.86 -34.07
CA ALA A 362 27.98 -25.62 -33.15
C ALA A 362 28.39 -26.97 -33.73
N ALA A 363 27.49 -27.64 -34.46
CA ALA A 363 27.79 -28.88 -35.16
C ALA A 363 28.64 -28.68 -36.42
N LYS A 364 28.58 -27.51 -37.07
CA LYS A 364 29.32 -27.17 -38.29
C LYS A 364 29.88 -25.74 -38.25
N PRO A 365 30.86 -25.45 -37.40
CA PRO A 365 31.30 -24.08 -37.13
C PRO A 365 32.00 -23.40 -38.30
N GLN A 366 32.52 -24.18 -39.25
CA GLN A 366 33.19 -23.69 -40.46
C GLN A 366 32.22 -23.46 -41.64
N SER A 367 30.93 -23.79 -41.48
CA SER A 367 29.94 -23.64 -42.54
C SER A 367 29.53 -22.17 -42.68
N LYS A 368 29.92 -21.54 -43.78
CA LYS A 368 29.56 -20.16 -44.07
C LYS A 368 28.04 -19.91 -44.05
N LEU A 369 27.26 -20.86 -44.57
CA LEU A 369 25.80 -20.81 -44.52
C LEU A 369 25.23 -20.88 -43.09
N ALA A 370 25.89 -21.62 -42.19
CA ALA A 370 25.45 -21.72 -40.80
C ALA A 370 25.81 -20.44 -40.01
N GLN A 371 26.95 -19.82 -40.34
CA GLN A 371 27.34 -18.51 -39.81
C GLN A 371 26.38 -17.41 -40.30
N GLU A 372 26.15 -17.33 -41.61
CA GLU A 372 25.22 -16.35 -42.22
C GLU A 372 23.78 -16.51 -41.69
N ASN A 373 23.30 -17.75 -41.50
CA ASN A 373 22.00 -17.99 -40.86
C ASN A 373 21.99 -17.57 -39.39
N MET A 374 23.05 -17.86 -38.63
CA MET A 374 23.12 -17.47 -37.23
C MET A 374 23.14 -15.95 -37.07
N ASP A 375 23.89 -15.24 -37.91
CA ASP A 375 23.95 -13.78 -37.92
C ASP A 375 22.58 -13.19 -38.26
N LEU A 376 21.89 -13.72 -39.27
CA LEU A 376 20.55 -13.30 -39.63
C LEU A 376 19.54 -13.47 -38.47
N PHE A 377 19.50 -14.66 -37.84
CA PHE A 377 18.58 -14.92 -36.74
C PHE A 377 18.94 -14.16 -35.46
N LYS A 378 20.23 -13.88 -35.24
CA LYS A 378 20.69 -13.00 -34.17
C LYS A 378 20.19 -11.56 -34.39
N GLU A 379 20.41 -11.00 -35.57
CA GLU A 379 19.96 -9.64 -35.90
C GLU A 379 18.44 -9.49 -35.78
N LEU A 380 17.68 -10.50 -36.24
CA LEU A 380 16.23 -10.48 -36.15
C LEU A 380 15.73 -10.62 -34.70
N TRP A 381 16.34 -11.49 -33.89
CA TRP A 381 16.03 -11.60 -32.45
C TRP A 381 16.26 -10.26 -31.74
N GLU A 382 17.44 -9.66 -31.94
CA GLU A 382 17.78 -8.38 -31.34
C GLU A 382 16.82 -7.27 -31.77
N LYS A 383 16.37 -7.28 -33.03
CA LYS A 383 15.37 -6.33 -33.54
C LYS A 383 14.01 -6.54 -32.88
N GLN A 384 13.54 -7.78 -32.73
CA GLN A 384 12.22 -8.05 -32.18
C GLN A 384 12.13 -7.79 -30.68
N VAL A 385 13.21 -8.10 -29.95
CA VAL A 385 13.34 -7.74 -28.52
C VAL A 385 13.32 -6.22 -28.37
N ARG A 386 13.98 -5.46 -29.25
CA ARG A 386 13.93 -3.99 -29.25
C ARG A 386 12.52 -3.44 -29.44
N VAL A 387 11.79 -3.93 -30.45
CA VAL A 387 10.39 -3.53 -30.68
C VAL A 387 9.51 -3.79 -29.46
N LEU A 388 9.67 -4.95 -28.80
CA LEU A 388 8.94 -5.26 -27.58
C LEU A 388 9.31 -4.33 -26.42
N THR A 389 10.60 -4.03 -26.23
CA THR A 389 11.03 -3.14 -25.14
C THR A 389 10.60 -1.70 -25.34
N ASP A 390 10.61 -1.20 -26.58
CA ASP A 390 10.18 0.16 -26.92
C ASP A 390 8.65 0.29 -26.68
N ALA A 391 7.86 -0.72 -27.06
CA ALA A 391 6.43 -0.76 -26.80
C ALA A 391 6.08 -0.84 -25.29
N VAL A 392 6.94 -1.47 -24.48
CA VAL A 392 6.81 -1.45 -23.02
C VAL A 392 7.21 -0.09 -22.44
N ASP A 393 8.22 0.58 -23.00
CA ASP A 393 8.60 1.92 -22.56
C ASP A 393 7.47 2.92 -22.77
N ASP A 394 6.77 2.87 -23.91
CA ASP A 394 5.65 3.77 -24.27
C ASP A 394 4.47 3.73 -23.29
N ILE A 395 4.33 2.65 -22.52
CA ILE A 395 3.29 2.48 -21.50
C ILE A 395 3.80 2.75 -20.07
N THR A 396 5.11 2.98 -19.90
CA THR A 396 5.76 3.28 -18.61
C THR A 396 6.23 4.73 -18.52
N SER A 397 6.25 5.31 -17.31
CA SER A 397 6.75 6.68 -17.13
C SER A 397 8.27 6.70 -17.12
N ILE A 398 8.88 7.61 -17.88
CA ILE A 398 10.33 7.84 -17.87
C ILE A 398 10.86 8.15 -16.44
N ASP A 399 10.06 8.85 -15.61
CA ASP A 399 10.44 9.18 -14.24
C ASP A 399 10.64 7.94 -13.36
N ASP A 400 9.72 6.97 -13.49
CA ASP A 400 9.74 5.73 -12.72
C ASP A 400 10.84 4.80 -13.25
N PHE A 401 11.00 4.70 -14.57
CA PHE A 401 12.08 3.94 -15.21
C PHE A 401 13.46 4.44 -14.78
N LEU A 402 13.69 5.77 -14.78
CA LEU A 402 14.96 6.37 -14.36
C LEU A 402 15.22 6.20 -12.87
N ALA A 403 14.19 6.32 -12.03
CA ALA A 403 14.32 6.09 -10.59
C ALA A 403 14.74 4.65 -10.28
N VAL A 404 14.15 3.67 -10.96
CA VAL A 404 14.48 2.25 -10.79
C VAL A 404 15.85 1.93 -11.37
N SER A 405 16.18 2.49 -12.54
CA SER A 405 17.47 2.27 -13.20
C SER A 405 18.63 2.84 -12.37
N GLU A 406 18.49 4.03 -11.79
CA GLU A 406 19.48 4.62 -10.88
C GLU A 406 19.78 3.70 -9.68
N ASN A 407 18.72 3.17 -9.04
CA ASN A 407 18.87 2.29 -7.88
C ASN A 407 19.60 0.99 -8.23
N HIS A 408 19.29 0.38 -9.38
CA HIS A 408 19.96 -0.84 -9.79
C HIS A 408 21.39 -0.61 -10.28
N ILE A 409 21.69 0.52 -10.91
CA ILE A 409 23.08 0.89 -11.23
C ILE A 409 23.90 1.01 -9.95
N LEU A 410 23.37 1.64 -8.91
CA LEU A 410 24.05 1.74 -7.62
C LEU A 410 24.32 0.35 -7.02
N GLU A 411 23.33 -0.54 -7.08
CA GLU A 411 23.46 -1.92 -6.63
C GLU A 411 24.51 -2.69 -7.44
N ASP A 412 24.46 -2.58 -8.77
CA ASP A 412 25.34 -3.31 -9.68
C ASP A 412 26.79 -2.79 -9.56
N VAL A 413 27.00 -1.47 -9.45
CA VAL A 413 28.32 -0.84 -9.17
C VAL A 413 28.89 -1.33 -7.85
N ASN A 414 28.08 -1.39 -6.78
CA ASN A 414 28.53 -1.90 -5.49
C ASN A 414 28.94 -3.37 -5.57
N LYS A 415 28.16 -4.21 -6.27
CA LYS A 415 28.53 -5.63 -6.50
C LYS A 415 29.80 -5.76 -7.35
N CYS A 416 30.01 -4.88 -8.32
CA CYS A 416 31.20 -4.87 -9.16
C CYS A 416 32.46 -4.54 -8.36
N VAL A 417 32.39 -3.54 -7.48
CA VAL A 417 33.48 -3.20 -6.55
C VAL A 417 33.73 -4.32 -5.53
N ILE A 418 32.69 -4.98 -5.03
CA ILE A 418 32.86 -6.13 -4.11
C ILE A 418 33.55 -7.29 -4.84
N ALA A 419 33.13 -7.62 -6.06
CA ALA A 419 33.74 -8.69 -6.85
C ALA A 419 35.23 -8.42 -7.10
N LEU A 420 35.60 -7.15 -7.31
CA LEU A 420 36.99 -6.73 -7.40
C LEU A 420 37.80 -7.03 -6.12
N GLN A 421 37.26 -6.63 -4.97
CA GLN A 421 37.90 -6.83 -3.66
C GLN A 421 38.03 -8.31 -3.29
N GLU A 422 37.02 -9.10 -3.67
CA GLU A 422 37.00 -10.56 -3.49
C GLU A 422 37.84 -11.31 -4.52
N LYS A 423 38.41 -10.60 -5.51
CA LYS A 423 39.15 -11.15 -6.65
C LYS A 423 38.32 -12.16 -7.45
N ASP A 424 37.01 -11.98 -7.47
CA ASP A 424 36.05 -12.78 -8.23
C ASP A 424 35.95 -12.23 -9.65
N VAL A 425 36.78 -12.76 -10.54
CA VAL A 425 36.83 -12.36 -11.96
C VAL A 425 35.49 -12.59 -12.66
N ASP A 426 34.82 -13.71 -12.37
CA ASP A 426 33.51 -14.05 -12.96
C ASP A 426 32.41 -13.11 -12.46
N GLY A 427 32.43 -12.79 -11.16
CA GLY A 427 31.53 -11.80 -10.56
C GLY A 427 31.76 -10.41 -11.12
N LEU A 428 33.01 -10.02 -11.35
CA LEU A 428 33.41 -8.72 -11.88
C LEU A 428 32.91 -8.53 -13.31
N ASP A 429 33.16 -9.48 -14.21
CA ASP A 429 32.72 -9.40 -15.60
C ASP A 429 31.17 -9.43 -15.71
N ARG A 430 30.51 -10.31 -14.93
CA ARG A 430 29.04 -10.40 -14.92
C ARG A 430 28.38 -9.09 -14.45
N THR A 431 28.87 -8.51 -13.36
CA THR A 431 28.32 -7.25 -12.81
C THR A 431 28.63 -6.06 -13.72
N ALA A 432 29.84 -5.98 -14.28
CA ALA A 432 30.18 -4.97 -15.27
C ALA A 432 29.33 -5.09 -16.56
N GLY A 433 29.02 -6.31 -16.99
CA GLY A 433 28.07 -6.57 -18.07
C GLY A 433 26.68 -6.01 -17.79
N ALA A 434 26.15 -6.23 -16.58
CA ALA A 434 24.85 -5.68 -16.15
C ALA A 434 24.85 -4.14 -16.12
N ILE A 435 25.93 -3.52 -15.60
CA ILE A 435 26.09 -2.06 -15.58
C ILE A 435 26.11 -1.51 -17.00
N ARG A 436 26.90 -2.09 -17.90
CA ARG A 436 26.97 -1.69 -19.32
C ARG A 436 25.61 -1.76 -19.99
N GLY A 437 24.91 -2.89 -19.83
CA GLY A 437 23.58 -3.09 -20.42
C GLY A 437 22.55 -2.09 -19.90
N ARG A 438 22.53 -1.85 -18.59
CA ARG A 438 21.56 -0.94 -17.95
C ARG A 438 21.85 0.53 -18.26
N ALA A 439 23.13 0.94 -18.28
CA ALA A 439 23.52 2.29 -18.68
C ALA A 439 23.17 2.57 -20.15
N ALA A 440 23.42 1.61 -21.05
CA ALA A 440 23.02 1.71 -22.45
C ALA A 440 21.50 1.82 -22.61
N ARG A 441 20.71 1.07 -21.81
CA ARG A 441 19.25 1.14 -21.81
C ARG A 441 18.72 2.48 -21.30
N VAL A 442 19.34 3.05 -20.27
CA VAL A 442 19.02 4.41 -19.79
C VAL A 442 19.24 5.44 -20.88
N ILE A 443 20.40 5.40 -21.55
CA ILE A 443 20.71 6.30 -22.66
C ILE A 443 19.64 6.16 -23.75
N HIS A 444 19.34 4.94 -24.20
CA HIS A 444 18.37 4.66 -25.26
C HIS A 444 16.98 5.24 -24.97
N VAL A 445 16.40 4.94 -23.80
CA VAL A 445 15.07 5.47 -23.42
C VAL A 445 15.06 6.97 -23.36
N VAL A 446 16.07 7.57 -22.71
CA VAL A 446 16.10 9.03 -22.54
C VAL A 446 16.27 9.71 -23.88
N THR A 447 17.14 9.22 -24.76
CA THR A 447 17.30 9.80 -26.10
C THR A 447 16.03 9.65 -26.93
N SER A 448 15.40 8.47 -26.91
CA SER A 448 14.14 8.22 -27.63
C SER A 448 13.00 9.08 -27.10
N GLU A 449 12.95 9.32 -25.78
CA GLU A 449 11.94 10.18 -25.18
C GLU A 449 12.20 11.66 -25.50
N MET A 450 13.46 12.09 -25.59
CA MET A 450 13.79 13.47 -25.98
C MET A 450 13.40 13.78 -27.43
N ASP A 451 13.35 12.79 -28.33
CA ASP A 451 12.86 12.96 -29.70
C ASP A 451 11.37 13.37 -29.75
N ASN A 452 10.61 13.16 -28.66
CA ASN A 452 9.21 13.59 -28.54
C ASN A 452 9.04 15.08 -28.18
N TYR A 453 10.13 15.80 -27.91
CA TYR A 453 10.12 17.22 -27.51
C TYR A 453 10.77 18.12 -28.56
N GLU A 454 10.37 19.41 -28.61
CA GLU A 454 11.05 20.37 -29.48
C GLU A 454 12.49 20.63 -29.00
N PRO A 455 13.47 20.76 -29.91
CA PRO A 455 14.84 21.13 -29.57
C PRO A 455 14.92 22.46 -28.80
N GLY A 456 15.64 22.48 -27.68
CA GLY A 456 15.85 23.67 -26.86
C GLY A 456 16.66 23.36 -25.60
N VAL A 457 16.80 24.34 -24.70
CA VAL A 457 17.68 24.26 -23.52
C VAL A 457 17.42 23.01 -22.65
N TYR A 458 16.16 22.58 -22.55
CA TYR A 458 15.79 21.37 -21.83
C TYR A 458 16.31 20.10 -22.51
N THR A 459 16.01 19.89 -23.79
CA THR A 459 16.44 18.69 -24.54
C THR A 459 17.96 18.68 -24.74
N GLU A 460 18.59 19.83 -24.95
CA GLU A 460 20.05 19.97 -25.02
C GLU A 460 20.73 19.52 -23.72
N LYS A 461 20.26 20.01 -22.56
CA LYS A 461 20.83 19.66 -21.26
C LYS A 461 20.69 18.17 -20.93
N VAL A 462 19.56 17.56 -21.29
CA VAL A 462 19.34 16.12 -21.12
C VAL A 462 20.26 15.32 -22.05
N LEU A 463 20.37 15.71 -23.33
CA LEU A 463 21.20 15.03 -24.32
C LEU A 463 22.71 15.21 -24.06
N GLU A 464 23.13 16.34 -23.48
CA GLU A 464 24.52 16.52 -23.02
C GLU A 464 24.87 15.54 -21.90
N ALA A 465 23.96 15.36 -20.93
CA ALA A 465 24.15 14.40 -19.83
C ALA A 465 24.22 12.95 -20.35
N THR A 466 23.35 12.57 -21.29
CA THR A 466 23.40 11.22 -21.91
C THR A 466 24.68 11.02 -22.73
N LYS A 467 25.15 12.05 -23.43
CA LYS A 467 26.38 12.02 -24.22
C LYS A 467 27.65 11.95 -23.35
N LEU A 468 27.65 12.61 -22.20
CA LEU A 468 28.74 12.51 -21.22
C LEU A 468 28.83 11.08 -20.65
N LEU A 469 27.68 10.50 -20.30
CA LEU A 469 27.62 9.11 -19.83
C LEU A 469 28.12 8.14 -20.91
N SER A 470 27.64 8.27 -22.15
CA SER A 470 27.93 7.31 -23.23
C SER A 470 29.36 7.40 -23.76
N ASN A 471 29.91 8.61 -23.94
CA ASN A 471 31.19 8.82 -24.63
C ASN A 471 32.38 9.01 -23.71
N THR A 472 32.16 9.31 -22.41
CA THR A 472 33.25 9.60 -21.48
C THR A 472 33.25 8.63 -20.30
N VAL A 473 32.11 8.52 -19.60
CA VAL A 473 32.02 7.74 -18.37
C VAL A 473 32.06 6.23 -18.63
N MET A 474 31.19 5.73 -19.53
CA MET A 474 31.11 4.29 -19.82
C MET A 474 32.38 3.71 -20.46
N PRO A 475 33.09 4.40 -21.37
CA PRO A 475 34.38 3.93 -21.88
C PRO A 475 35.45 3.83 -20.80
N ARG A 476 35.56 4.83 -19.92
CA ARG A 476 36.52 4.81 -18.79
C ARG A 476 36.21 3.69 -17.80
N PHE A 477 34.93 3.45 -17.49
CA PHE A 477 34.52 2.31 -16.67
C PHE A 477 34.88 0.97 -17.32
N THR A 478 34.66 0.83 -18.63
CA THR A 478 34.95 -0.41 -19.36
C THR A 478 36.45 -0.70 -19.38
N GLU A 479 37.28 0.31 -19.63
CA GLU A 479 38.75 0.19 -19.58
C GLU A 479 39.24 -0.26 -18.20
N GLN A 480 38.67 0.28 -17.12
CA GLN A 480 39.04 -0.11 -15.76
C GLN A 480 38.61 -1.54 -15.43
N VAL A 481 37.45 -1.99 -15.94
CA VAL A 481 37.01 -3.40 -15.82
C VAL A 481 37.95 -4.34 -16.57
N GLU A 482 38.33 -4.01 -17.80
CA GLU A 482 39.24 -4.84 -18.59
C GLU A 482 40.62 -4.94 -17.91
N ALA A 483 41.17 -3.82 -17.45
CA ALA A 483 42.44 -3.79 -16.72
C ALA A 483 42.38 -4.60 -15.42
N ALA A 484 41.28 -4.52 -14.67
CA ALA A 484 41.08 -5.28 -13.45
C ALA A 484 40.97 -6.79 -13.70
N VAL A 485 40.20 -7.21 -14.71
CA VAL A 485 40.07 -8.61 -15.11
C VAL A 485 41.42 -9.17 -15.55
N GLU A 486 42.20 -8.42 -16.34
CA GLU A 486 43.49 -8.86 -16.86
C GLU A 486 44.55 -8.98 -15.74
N ALA A 487 44.56 -8.03 -14.79
CA ALA A 487 45.43 -8.05 -13.63
C ALA A 487 45.13 -9.22 -12.68
N LEU A 488 43.85 -9.53 -12.46
CA LEU A 488 43.41 -10.63 -11.60
C LEU A 488 43.54 -12.01 -12.25
N SER A 489 43.46 -12.09 -13.57
CA SER A 489 43.60 -13.33 -14.35
C SER A 489 45.06 -13.75 -14.58
N SER A 490 46.02 -12.86 -14.29
CA SER A 490 47.45 -13.15 -14.37
C SER A 490 47.94 -13.97 -13.17
N ASP A 491 48.90 -14.88 -13.36
CA ASP A 491 49.54 -15.64 -12.27
C ASP A 491 51.05 -15.33 -12.17
N PRO A 492 51.54 -14.67 -11.10
CA PRO A 492 50.78 -14.15 -9.97
C PRO A 492 49.99 -12.88 -10.32
N ALA A 493 48.88 -12.65 -9.63
CA ALA A 493 48.01 -11.50 -9.85
C ALA A 493 48.79 -10.18 -9.80
N GLN A 494 48.60 -9.35 -10.82
CA GLN A 494 49.27 -8.06 -10.94
C GLN A 494 48.59 -7.02 -10.02
N PRO A 495 49.33 -6.04 -9.49
CA PRO A 495 48.74 -4.95 -8.73
C PRO A 495 47.91 -4.05 -9.66
N MET A 496 46.75 -3.63 -9.18
CA MET A 496 45.83 -2.73 -9.88
C MET A 496 45.46 -1.54 -9.00
N ASP A 497 45.09 -0.42 -9.61
CA ASP A 497 44.60 0.75 -8.87
C ASP A 497 43.10 0.62 -8.57
N GLU A 498 42.79 0.06 -7.41
CA GLU A 498 41.40 -0.08 -6.94
C GLU A 498 40.70 1.27 -6.79
N ASN A 499 41.42 2.37 -6.53
CA ASN A 499 40.79 3.68 -6.37
C ASN A 499 40.30 4.22 -7.72
N GLU A 500 41.09 4.03 -8.78
CA GLU A 500 40.70 4.46 -10.12
C GLU A 500 39.51 3.65 -10.63
N PHE A 501 39.45 2.36 -10.32
CA PHE A 501 38.30 1.51 -10.62
C PHE A 501 37.04 1.98 -9.88
N ILE A 502 37.14 2.27 -8.58
CA ILE A 502 36.02 2.74 -7.75
C ILE A 502 35.53 4.12 -8.24
N ASP A 503 36.44 5.02 -8.60
CA ASP A 503 36.11 6.32 -9.20
C ASP A 503 35.33 6.15 -10.51
N ALA A 504 35.86 5.33 -11.43
CA ALA A 504 35.21 5.07 -12.71
C ALA A 504 33.82 4.43 -12.55
N SER A 505 33.67 3.51 -11.60
CA SER A 505 32.38 2.86 -11.30
C SER A 505 31.37 3.83 -10.67
N ARG A 506 31.83 4.72 -9.79
CA ARG A 506 30.99 5.78 -9.20
C ARG A 506 30.50 6.77 -10.26
N LEU A 507 31.36 7.14 -11.21
CA LEU A 507 30.98 8.04 -12.29
C LEU A 507 29.82 7.51 -13.13
N VAL A 508 29.65 6.19 -13.27
CA VAL A 508 28.48 5.59 -13.96
C VAL A 508 27.19 5.90 -13.22
N TYR A 509 27.18 5.73 -11.89
CA TYR A 509 26.02 6.08 -11.06
C TYR A 509 25.74 7.59 -11.10
N ASP A 510 26.77 8.42 -10.95
CA ASP A 510 26.63 9.87 -10.96
C ASP A 510 26.10 10.36 -12.32
N GLY A 511 26.59 9.82 -13.43
CA GLY A 511 26.10 10.15 -14.77
C GLY A 511 24.63 9.79 -14.99
N ILE A 512 24.18 8.64 -14.50
CA ILE A 512 22.76 8.23 -14.61
C ILE A 512 21.86 9.09 -13.71
N ARG A 513 22.33 9.45 -12.52
CA ARG A 513 21.63 10.37 -11.64
C ARG A 513 21.52 11.78 -12.24
N ASP A 514 22.57 12.25 -12.91
CA ASP A 514 22.55 13.58 -13.55
C ASP A 514 21.62 13.63 -14.76
N ILE A 515 21.52 12.55 -15.54
CA ILE A 515 20.48 12.38 -16.55
C ILE A 515 19.09 12.47 -15.93
N ARG A 516 18.83 11.73 -14.84
CA ARG A 516 17.54 11.78 -14.13
C ARG A 516 17.21 13.17 -13.62
N LYS A 517 18.18 13.89 -13.03
CA LYS A 517 18.00 15.27 -12.59
C LYS A 517 17.68 16.20 -13.77
N ALA A 518 18.35 16.04 -14.90
CA ALA A 518 18.10 16.85 -16.09
C ALA A 518 16.68 16.63 -16.62
N VAL A 519 16.20 15.37 -16.68
CA VAL A 519 14.83 15.02 -17.08
C VAL A 519 13.78 15.59 -16.11
N LEU A 520 14.04 15.53 -14.80
CA LEU A 520 13.12 16.04 -13.77
C LEU A 520 13.08 17.56 -13.63
N MET A 521 13.97 18.31 -14.31
CA MET A 521 14.05 19.78 -14.24
C MET A 521 12.96 20.52 -15.04
N ILE A 522 11.76 19.97 -15.14
CA ILE A 522 10.58 20.69 -15.66
C ILE A 522 10.06 21.65 -14.58
N ARG A 523 10.61 22.87 -14.48
CA ARG A 523 9.93 24.12 -14.02
C ARG A 523 10.61 25.37 -14.62
N THR A 524 9.80 26.40 -14.88
CA THR A 524 9.97 27.44 -15.88
C THR A 524 11.12 28.45 -15.68
N PRO A 525 11.52 29.17 -16.76
CA PRO A 525 12.68 30.08 -16.84
C PRO A 525 12.55 31.43 -16.09
N GLU A 526 11.72 31.53 -15.05
CA GLU A 526 11.31 32.81 -14.44
C GLU A 526 12.13 33.24 -13.21
N GLU A 527 13.20 32.53 -12.85
CA GLU A 527 14.15 32.93 -11.79
C GLU A 527 15.55 33.31 -12.32
N LEU A 528 15.68 33.54 -13.63
CA LEU A 528 16.77 34.36 -14.15
C LEU A 528 16.38 35.83 -13.98
N ASP A 529 16.60 36.37 -12.78
CA ASP A 529 16.70 37.82 -12.61
C ASP A 529 18.13 38.17 -12.21
N ASP A 530 18.86 38.65 -13.20
CA ASP A 530 20.13 39.33 -13.10
C ASP A 530 19.98 40.60 -12.24
N SER A 531 20.46 40.59 -11.00
CA SER A 531 20.95 41.79 -10.31
C SER A 531 21.70 41.43 -9.02
N ASP A 532 23.01 41.25 -9.12
CA ASP A 532 23.93 42.35 -8.83
C ASP A 532 25.37 41.83 -8.86
N PHE A 533 26.08 42.35 -9.86
CA PHE A 533 27.51 42.42 -9.95
C PHE A 533 27.99 43.42 -8.90
N GLU A 534 28.68 43.00 -7.84
CA GLU A 534 29.79 43.80 -7.31
C GLU A 534 30.97 42.92 -6.90
N THR A 535 32.03 43.20 -7.63
CA THR A 535 33.45 42.85 -7.53
C THR A 535 34.12 43.35 -6.25
N GLU A 536 35.33 42.81 -6.02
CA GLU A 536 36.44 43.32 -5.17
C GLU A 536 36.37 42.95 -3.67
N ASP A 537 37.43 42.50 -3.00
CA ASP A 537 38.85 42.53 -3.35
C ASP A 537 39.70 41.53 -2.53
N PHE A 538 40.90 41.32 -3.07
CA PHE A 538 42.06 40.56 -2.59
C PHE A 538 42.38 40.64 -1.07
N ASP A 539 42.83 39.53 -0.47
CA ASP A 539 44.26 39.45 -0.12
C ASP A 539 44.81 38.04 0.16
N VAL A 540 46.06 37.88 -0.24
CA VAL A 540 46.86 36.65 -0.30
C VAL A 540 47.58 36.39 1.03
N ARG A 541 47.47 35.18 1.61
CA ARG A 541 48.65 34.54 2.22
C ARG A 541 48.57 33.02 2.40
N SER A 542 49.49 32.39 1.69
CA SER A 542 50.03 31.03 1.74
C SER A 542 50.17 30.32 3.11
N ARG A 543 49.92 29.00 3.02
CA ARG A 543 50.74 27.84 3.46
C ARG A 543 50.35 27.06 4.73
N THR A 544 49.91 25.82 4.43
CA THR A 544 50.27 24.52 5.03
C THR A 544 49.74 24.14 6.41
N SER A 545 48.70 23.31 6.46
CA SER A 545 48.80 21.91 6.93
C SER A 545 47.48 21.17 6.72
N VAL A 546 47.59 19.93 6.25
CA VAL A 546 46.54 18.95 5.94
C VAL A 546 45.44 18.85 7.01
N GLN A 547 44.19 19.07 6.60
CA GLN A 547 42.97 18.42 7.09
C GLN A 547 41.92 18.52 5.97
N THR A 548 41.38 17.38 5.54
CA THR A 548 40.42 17.24 4.44
C THR A 548 39.09 17.92 4.79
N GLU A 549 38.79 18.99 4.06
CA GLU A 549 37.54 19.74 4.06
C GLU A 549 36.52 19.04 3.17
N ASP A 550 35.43 18.55 3.77
CA ASP A 550 34.24 18.11 3.04
C ASP A 550 32.95 18.47 3.82
N ASP A 551 33.00 19.55 4.60
CA ASP A 551 31.94 19.93 5.55
C ASP A 551 31.54 21.42 5.47
N GLN A 552 31.89 22.12 4.40
CA GLN A 552 31.45 23.51 4.19
C GLN A 552 31.05 23.74 2.75
N LEU A 553 29.76 23.55 2.47
CA LEU A 553 28.97 24.36 1.55
C LEU A 553 27.48 24.04 1.78
N ILE A 554 26.85 24.75 2.73
CA ILE A 554 25.48 25.31 2.71
C ILE A 554 25.31 26.15 4.01
N ALA A 555 25.34 27.47 3.85
CA ALA A 555 24.85 28.53 4.75
C ALA A 555 24.54 28.18 6.24
N GLY A 556 25.52 28.30 7.15
CA GLY A 556 25.41 28.74 8.56
C GLY A 556 24.32 28.20 9.52
N GLN A 557 23.43 27.30 9.10
CA GLN A 557 22.27 26.79 9.84
C GLN A 557 22.35 25.27 9.94
N SER A 558 22.09 24.71 11.12
CA SER A 558 22.07 23.25 11.32
C SER A 558 21.05 22.56 10.41
N ALA A 559 21.30 21.33 9.94
CA ALA A 559 20.38 20.59 9.07
C ALA A 559 18.95 20.48 9.66
N ARG A 560 18.82 20.35 10.99
CA ARG A 560 17.51 20.40 11.68
C ARG A 560 16.77 21.72 11.47
N ALA A 561 17.48 22.85 11.45
CA ALA A 561 16.90 24.17 11.23
C ALA A 561 16.38 24.32 9.79
N ILE A 562 17.08 23.73 8.81
CA ILE A 562 16.63 23.63 7.42
C ILE A 562 15.34 22.81 7.34
N MET A 563 15.28 21.65 8.02
CA MET A 563 14.06 20.82 8.12
C MET A 563 12.87 21.58 8.75
N ALA A 564 13.14 22.46 9.72
CA ALA A 564 12.12 23.30 10.36
C ALA A 564 11.57 24.39 9.41
N GLN A 565 12.32 24.78 8.38
CA GLN A 565 11.98 25.85 7.45
C GLN A 565 11.36 25.35 6.13
N LEU A 566 11.19 24.02 5.95
CA LEU A 566 10.61 23.43 4.74
C LEU A 566 9.25 24.04 4.34
N PRO A 567 8.91 24.07 3.03
CA PRO A 567 7.61 24.49 2.53
C PRO A 567 6.44 23.75 3.19
N GLN A 568 5.30 24.43 3.32
CA GLN A 568 4.14 23.90 4.03
C GLN A 568 3.59 22.60 3.43
N GLU A 569 3.68 22.44 2.11
CA GLU A 569 3.26 21.21 1.42
C GLU A 569 4.15 20.01 1.78
N GLN A 570 5.47 20.19 1.83
CA GLN A 570 6.42 19.15 2.22
C GLN A 570 6.28 18.81 3.71
N LYS A 571 6.07 19.81 4.57
CA LYS A 571 5.75 19.60 5.99
C LYS A 571 4.48 18.77 6.20
N ALA A 572 3.45 18.96 5.35
CA ALA A 572 2.23 18.16 5.42
C ALA A 572 2.50 16.68 5.07
N LYS A 573 3.27 16.42 4.00
CA LYS A 573 3.68 15.06 3.60
C LYS A 573 4.51 14.36 4.70
N ILE A 574 5.47 15.08 5.29
CA ILE A 574 6.26 14.59 6.44
C ILE A 574 5.36 14.29 7.64
N ALA A 575 4.41 15.17 7.96
CA ALA A 575 3.49 14.97 9.08
C ALA A 575 2.60 13.73 8.92
N GLU A 576 2.13 13.45 7.70
CA GLU A 576 1.34 12.25 7.40
C GLU A 576 2.16 10.96 7.60
N GLN A 577 3.40 10.94 7.09
CA GLN A 577 4.31 9.80 7.27
C GLN A 577 4.67 9.59 8.75
N VAL A 578 4.95 10.67 9.49
CA VAL A 578 5.20 10.58 10.94
C VAL A 578 3.97 10.06 11.68
N ALA A 579 2.76 10.45 11.29
CA ALA A 579 1.54 9.93 11.92
C ALA A 579 1.40 8.41 11.71
N SER A 580 1.71 7.92 10.50
CA SER A 580 1.76 6.48 10.21
C SER A 580 2.83 5.76 11.03
N PHE A 581 4.01 6.37 11.23
CA PHE A 581 5.05 5.83 12.11
C PHE A 581 4.60 5.77 13.59
N GLN A 582 3.92 6.82 14.09
CA GLN A 582 3.44 6.86 15.48
C GLN A 582 2.41 5.76 15.79
N GLU A 583 1.65 5.31 14.78
CA GLU A 583 0.77 4.15 14.91
C GLU A 583 1.56 2.86 15.20
N GLU A 584 2.62 2.59 14.43
CA GLU A 584 3.50 1.43 14.64
C GLU A 584 4.25 1.51 15.97
N LYS A 585 4.72 2.71 16.34
CA LYS A 585 5.34 2.96 17.63
C LYS A 585 4.40 2.65 18.80
N SER A 586 3.12 3.03 18.67
CA SER A 586 2.10 2.72 19.68
C SER A 586 1.88 1.21 19.85
N LYS A 587 1.97 0.43 18.76
CA LYS A 587 1.93 -1.04 18.79
C LYS A 587 3.13 -1.61 19.55
N LEU A 588 4.33 -1.07 19.34
CA LEU A 588 5.53 -1.50 20.07
C LEU A 588 5.46 -1.18 21.56
N ASP A 589 5.09 0.05 21.93
CA ASP A 589 4.92 0.45 23.33
C ASP A 589 3.92 -0.46 24.07
N ALA A 590 2.79 -0.76 23.41
CA ALA A 590 1.77 -1.66 23.96
C ALA A 590 2.30 -3.08 24.16
N GLU A 591 3.23 -3.55 23.33
CA GLU A 591 3.84 -4.87 23.45
C GLU A 591 4.94 -4.91 24.53
N VAL A 592 5.93 -4.01 24.46
CA VAL A 592 7.08 -4.00 25.38
C VAL A 592 6.70 -3.65 26.82
N SER A 593 5.61 -2.89 27.02
CA SER A 593 5.11 -2.54 28.37
C SER A 593 4.56 -3.73 29.17
N LYS A 594 4.26 -4.86 28.50
CA LYS A 594 3.81 -6.10 29.16
C LYS A 594 4.95 -6.81 29.89
N TRP A 595 6.19 -6.56 29.50
CA TRP A 595 7.35 -7.35 29.88
C TRP A 595 8.27 -6.59 30.85
N ASP A 596 8.79 -7.33 31.83
CA ASP A 596 9.91 -6.90 32.66
C ASP A 596 11.17 -6.92 31.82
N ASP A 597 11.89 -5.80 31.83
CA ASP A 597 13.18 -5.62 31.16
C ASP A 597 14.33 -6.23 31.99
N SER A 598 14.10 -6.56 33.26
CA SER A 598 15.10 -7.12 34.16
C SER A 598 15.52 -8.54 33.72
N GLY A 599 16.61 -8.60 32.96
CA GLY A 599 17.14 -9.84 32.38
C GLY A 599 16.45 -10.26 31.09
N ASN A 600 15.94 -9.32 30.28
CA ASN A 600 15.43 -9.59 28.93
C ASN A 600 16.01 -8.58 27.93
N ASP A 601 17.15 -8.94 27.36
CA ASP A 601 17.89 -8.08 26.43
C ASP A 601 17.11 -7.79 25.14
N ILE A 602 16.21 -8.68 24.69
CA ILE A 602 15.34 -8.41 23.52
C ILE A 602 14.41 -7.21 23.80
N ILE A 603 13.82 -7.15 25.00
CA ILE A 603 12.94 -6.03 25.39
C ILE A 603 13.73 -4.73 25.58
N VAL A 604 14.94 -4.82 26.15
CA VAL A 604 15.85 -3.66 26.29
C VAL A 604 16.26 -3.11 24.94
N LEU A 605 16.69 -3.97 24.00
CA LEU A 605 17.05 -3.59 22.64
C LEU A 605 15.87 -3.01 21.86
N ALA A 606 14.67 -3.59 22.00
CA ALA A 606 13.46 -3.06 21.36
C ALA A 606 13.12 -1.63 21.84
N LYS A 607 13.28 -1.35 23.14
CA LYS A 607 13.09 0.01 23.69
C LYS A 607 14.17 0.98 23.22
N GLN A 608 15.42 0.52 23.17
CA GLN A 608 16.54 1.32 22.67
C GLN A 608 16.35 1.70 21.20
N MET A 609 16.02 0.73 20.33
CA MET A 609 15.73 0.98 18.92
C MET A 609 14.52 1.90 18.73
N CYS A 610 13.47 1.75 19.54
CA CYS A 610 12.29 2.64 19.53
C CYS A 610 12.65 4.10 19.82
N MET A 611 13.46 4.32 20.87
CA MET A 611 13.91 5.67 21.27
C MET A 611 14.69 6.34 20.15
N ILE A 612 15.66 5.64 19.54
CA ILE A 612 16.51 6.20 18.50
C ILE A 612 15.71 6.47 17.21
N MET A 613 14.79 5.58 16.83
CA MET A 613 13.89 5.81 15.69
C MET A 613 13.00 7.03 15.90
N MET A 614 12.52 7.28 17.13
CA MET A 614 11.78 8.51 17.42
C MET A 614 12.65 9.76 17.23
N GLU A 615 13.88 9.77 17.74
CA GLU A 615 14.81 10.91 17.57
C GLU A 615 15.08 11.21 16.09
N MET A 616 15.20 10.18 15.26
CA MET A 616 15.35 10.31 13.80
C MET A 616 14.07 10.84 13.12
N THR A 617 12.88 10.43 13.56
CA THR A 617 11.61 10.99 13.04
C THR A 617 11.28 12.39 13.56
N ASP A 618 11.81 12.79 14.72
CA ASP A 618 11.64 14.17 15.20
C ASP A 618 12.59 15.13 14.48
N PHE A 619 13.78 14.65 14.09
CA PHE A 619 14.71 15.40 13.23
C PHE A 619 14.06 15.83 11.91
N THR A 620 13.29 14.95 11.25
CA THR A 620 12.59 15.28 9.99
C THR A 620 11.49 16.32 10.16
N ARG A 621 11.04 16.56 11.39
CA ARG A 621 10.07 17.63 11.72
C ARG A 621 10.76 18.94 12.10
N GLY A 622 12.10 18.98 12.06
CA GLY A 622 12.90 20.09 12.56
C GLY A 622 12.90 20.22 14.08
N LYS A 623 12.61 19.12 14.81
CA LYS A 623 12.57 19.06 16.28
C LYS A 623 13.53 17.96 16.78
N GLY A 624 13.57 17.73 18.09
CA GLY A 624 14.36 16.65 18.68
C GLY A 624 15.83 16.97 18.92
N PRO A 625 16.59 15.99 19.46
CA PRO A 625 17.95 16.20 19.95
C PRO A 625 19.03 16.19 18.86
N LEU A 626 18.77 15.55 17.72
CA LEU A 626 19.70 15.47 16.59
C LEU A 626 19.77 16.82 15.87
N LYS A 627 20.96 17.38 15.65
CA LYS A 627 21.13 18.72 15.08
C LYS A 627 21.55 18.68 13.62
N ASN A 628 22.46 17.77 13.28
CA ASN A 628 23.07 17.66 11.97
C ASN A 628 22.93 16.25 11.38
N THR A 629 23.18 16.12 10.08
CA THR A 629 23.15 14.83 9.37
C THR A 629 24.10 13.80 10.02
N SER A 630 25.24 14.25 10.56
CA SER A 630 26.18 13.40 11.31
C SER A 630 25.56 12.75 12.57
N ASP A 631 24.66 13.45 13.27
CA ASP A 631 23.91 12.90 14.41
C ASP A 631 22.91 11.83 13.95
N VAL A 632 22.27 12.04 12.79
CA VAL A 632 21.32 11.08 12.18
C VAL A 632 22.04 9.81 11.73
N ILE A 633 23.23 9.92 11.14
CA ILE A 633 24.07 8.79 10.76
C ILE A 633 24.51 8.01 12.01
N SER A 634 24.91 8.71 13.07
CA SER A 634 25.26 8.10 14.36
C SER A 634 24.07 7.36 14.98
N ALA A 635 22.87 7.95 14.91
CA ALA A 635 21.63 7.30 15.34
C ALA A 635 21.32 6.03 14.54
N ALA A 636 21.45 6.07 13.21
CA ALA A 636 21.24 4.91 12.34
C ALA A 636 22.22 3.77 12.66
N LYS A 637 23.51 4.08 12.89
CA LYS A 637 24.52 3.09 13.32
C LYS A 637 24.17 2.43 14.65
N LYS A 638 23.71 3.21 15.63
CA LYS A 638 23.26 2.66 16.93
C LYS A 638 22.05 1.74 16.79
N ILE A 639 21.14 2.03 15.87
CA ILE A 639 20.01 1.14 15.54
C ILE A 639 20.51 -0.15 14.92
N ALA A 640 21.43 -0.08 13.95
CA ALA A 640 22.00 -1.26 13.29
C ALA A 640 22.73 -2.17 14.28
N GLU A 641 23.53 -1.61 15.19
CA GLU A 641 24.18 -2.36 16.27
C GLU A 641 23.17 -3.06 17.19
N ALA A 642 22.11 -2.35 17.60
CA ALA A 642 21.05 -2.93 18.42
C ALA A 642 20.26 -4.02 17.67
N GLY A 643 19.99 -3.82 16.38
CA GLY A 643 19.35 -4.78 15.50
C GLY A 643 20.19 -6.06 15.33
N SER A 644 21.51 -5.94 15.16
CA SER A 644 22.43 -7.09 15.08
C SER A 644 22.47 -7.88 16.40
N ARG A 645 22.46 -7.21 17.56
CA ARG A 645 22.35 -7.88 18.86
C ARG A 645 21.01 -8.60 19.02
N MET A 646 19.92 -7.99 18.56
CA MET A 646 18.60 -8.60 18.57
C MET A 646 18.53 -9.82 17.64
N ASP A 647 19.17 -9.76 16.47
CA ASP A 647 19.30 -10.88 15.54
C ASP A 647 19.97 -12.10 16.19
N LYS A 648 21.12 -11.89 16.85
CA LYS A 648 21.84 -12.95 17.57
C LYS A 648 20.99 -13.61 18.66
N LEU A 649 20.28 -12.82 19.47
CA LEU A 649 19.40 -13.34 20.51
C LEU A 649 18.19 -14.09 19.92
N GLY A 650 17.59 -13.56 18.85
CA GLY A 650 16.46 -14.17 18.16
C GLY A 650 16.82 -15.51 17.51
N ARG A 651 17.98 -15.62 16.87
CA ARG A 651 18.49 -16.88 16.30
C ARG A 651 18.76 -17.92 17.38
N ALA A 652 19.37 -17.54 18.49
CA ALA A 652 19.59 -18.44 19.61
C ALA A 652 18.26 -19.02 20.15
N ILE A 653 17.18 -18.21 20.20
CA ILE A 653 15.84 -18.71 20.57
C ILE A 653 15.25 -19.62 19.47
N ALA A 654 15.42 -19.25 18.20
CA ALA A 654 14.92 -20.01 17.06
C ALA A 654 15.56 -21.41 16.97
N ASP A 655 16.84 -21.55 17.30
CA ASP A 655 17.56 -22.83 17.28
C ASP A 655 17.05 -23.81 18.35
N HIS A 656 16.56 -23.28 19.47
CA HIS A 656 15.97 -24.07 20.54
C HIS A 656 14.46 -24.28 20.36
N CYS A 657 13.83 -23.70 19.33
CA CYS A 657 12.40 -23.85 19.09
C CYS A 657 12.11 -25.21 18.42
N PRO A 658 11.34 -26.11 19.06
CA PRO A 658 11.03 -27.42 18.47
C PRO A 658 9.97 -27.35 17.35
N ASP A 659 9.30 -26.21 17.21
CA ASP A 659 8.20 -26.01 16.27
C ASP A 659 8.67 -25.28 15.00
N SER A 660 8.68 -26.01 13.88
CA SER A 660 9.22 -25.49 12.62
C SER A 660 8.49 -24.24 12.11
N ALA A 661 7.18 -24.13 12.31
CA ALA A 661 6.41 -22.97 11.85
C ALA A 661 6.80 -21.70 12.62
N CYS A 662 6.79 -21.76 13.95
CA CYS A 662 7.22 -20.65 14.80
C CYS A 662 8.69 -20.25 14.58
N LYS A 663 9.56 -21.22 14.27
CA LYS A 663 10.96 -20.97 13.91
C LYS A 663 11.08 -20.17 12.61
N GLN A 664 10.36 -20.57 11.56
CA GLN A 664 10.39 -19.90 10.26
C GLN A 664 9.87 -18.46 10.36
N ASP A 665 8.76 -18.24 11.07
CA ASP A 665 8.21 -16.90 11.30
C ASP A 665 9.22 -15.98 12.01
N LEU A 666 9.86 -16.48 13.07
CA LEU A 666 10.88 -15.72 13.80
C LEU A 666 12.07 -15.36 12.91
N LEU A 667 12.60 -16.31 12.13
CA LEU A 667 13.72 -16.07 11.22
C LEU A 667 13.37 -15.06 10.11
N ALA A 668 12.16 -15.12 9.56
CA ALA A 668 11.69 -14.17 8.56
C ALA A 668 11.61 -12.73 9.13
N TYR A 669 11.15 -12.56 10.38
CA TYR A 669 11.14 -11.23 11.00
C TYR A 669 12.53 -10.70 11.33
N LEU A 670 13.48 -11.57 11.71
CA LEU A 670 14.88 -11.19 11.93
C LEU A 670 15.55 -10.74 10.62
N GLN A 671 15.29 -11.42 9.50
CA GLN A 671 15.72 -10.99 8.16
C GLN A 671 15.16 -9.61 7.79
N ARG A 672 13.89 -9.33 8.15
CA ARG A 672 13.28 -8.01 7.96
C ARG A 672 13.92 -6.93 8.83
N ILE A 673 14.31 -7.23 10.06
CA ILE A 673 15.07 -6.29 10.91
C ILE A 673 16.41 -5.96 10.25
N ALA A 674 17.15 -6.95 9.76
CA ALA A 674 18.43 -6.74 9.07
C ALA A 674 18.25 -5.85 7.82
N LEU A 675 17.23 -6.16 7.01
CA LEU A 675 16.86 -5.37 5.84
C LEU A 675 16.57 -3.92 6.20
N TYR A 676 15.67 -3.65 7.16
CA TYR A 676 15.24 -2.28 7.47
C TYR A 676 16.27 -1.48 8.30
N CYS A 677 17.14 -2.13 9.07
CA CYS A 677 18.30 -1.47 9.69
C CYS A 677 19.26 -0.94 8.62
N HIS A 678 19.50 -1.73 7.56
CA HIS A 678 20.31 -1.30 6.42
C HIS A 678 19.65 -0.13 5.67
N HIS A 679 18.35 -0.24 5.37
CA HIS A 679 17.60 0.85 4.72
C HIS A 679 17.56 2.15 5.55
N SER A 680 17.61 2.08 6.89
CA SER A 680 17.63 3.27 7.75
C SER A 680 18.99 3.99 7.77
N CYS A 681 20.05 3.34 7.28
CA CYS A 681 21.40 3.90 7.19
C CYS A 681 21.69 4.57 5.83
N SER A 682 20.85 4.33 4.81
CA SER A 682 21.11 4.69 3.41
C SER A 682 20.02 5.59 2.80
N VAL A 683 19.40 6.45 3.61
CA VAL A 683 18.20 7.21 3.23
C VAL A 683 18.51 8.68 3.04
N ASP A 684 18.38 9.14 1.79
CA ASP A 684 18.68 10.51 1.36
C ASP A 684 17.47 11.47 1.44
N SER A 685 16.29 10.94 1.79
CA SER A 685 15.06 11.72 1.95
C SER A 685 14.42 11.48 3.31
N ALA A 686 13.95 12.57 3.92
CA ALA A 686 13.19 12.54 5.17
C ALA A 686 11.97 11.61 5.10
N MET A 687 11.32 11.47 3.94
CA MET A 687 10.16 10.59 3.79
C MET A 687 10.56 9.12 3.82
N SER A 688 11.64 8.76 3.11
CA SER A 688 12.19 7.41 3.08
C SER A 688 12.76 7.02 4.45
N LEU A 689 13.37 7.96 5.18
CA LEU A 689 13.84 7.76 6.56
C LEU A 689 12.68 7.39 7.49
N ILE A 690 11.55 8.12 7.42
CA ILE A 690 10.36 7.83 8.23
C ILE A 690 9.75 6.48 7.85
N GLN A 691 9.68 6.16 6.55
CA GLN A 691 9.10 4.91 6.07
C GLN A 691 9.98 3.69 6.43
N ALA A 692 11.31 3.82 6.37
CA ALA A 692 12.25 2.81 6.84
C ALA A 692 12.13 2.60 8.36
N ALA A 693 12.08 3.68 9.15
CA ALA A 693 11.86 3.62 10.59
C ALA A 693 10.52 2.96 10.95
N LYS A 694 9.45 3.23 10.19
CA LYS A 694 8.13 2.60 10.36
C LYS A 694 8.19 1.09 10.08
N ASN A 695 8.81 0.70 8.97
CA ASN A 695 8.95 -0.70 8.61
C ASN A 695 9.80 -1.47 9.62
N LEU A 696 10.88 -0.85 10.11
CA LEU A 696 11.73 -1.40 11.16
C LEU A 696 10.97 -1.54 12.48
N MET A 697 10.20 -0.53 12.88
CA MET A 697 9.36 -0.56 14.08
C MET A 697 8.42 -1.78 14.06
N ASN A 698 7.70 -2.00 12.96
CA ASN A 698 6.82 -3.16 12.81
C ASN A 698 7.60 -4.48 12.88
N ALA A 699 8.76 -4.59 12.22
CA ALA A 699 9.59 -5.79 12.28
C ALA A 699 10.07 -6.11 13.70
N VAL A 700 10.45 -5.09 14.49
CA VAL A 700 10.81 -5.22 15.90
C VAL A 700 9.63 -5.71 16.74
N VAL A 701 8.41 -5.19 16.52
CA VAL A 701 7.19 -5.65 17.21
C VAL A 701 6.95 -7.15 16.98
N GLN A 702 7.00 -7.58 15.72
CA GLN A 702 6.75 -8.99 15.37
C GLN A 702 7.83 -9.90 15.92
N THR A 703 9.09 -9.46 15.90
CA THR A 703 10.22 -10.21 16.46
C THR A 703 10.08 -10.42 17.96
N VAL A 704 9.69 -9.39 18.73
CA VAL A 704 9.43 -9.52 20.18
C VAL A 704 8.33 -10.56 20.44
N LYS A 705 7.22 -10.51 19.69
CA LYS A 705 6.11 -11.46 19.83
C LYS A 705 6.53 -12.89 19.49
N ALA A 706 7.16 -13.09 18.34
CA ALA A 706 7.61 -14.39 17.87
C ALA A 706 8.68 -15.00 18.80
N SER A 707 9.59 -14.18 19.33
CA SER A 707 10.62 -14.62 20.29
C SER A 707 10.01 -15.14 21.59
N TYR A 708 8.94 -14.51 22.09
CA TYR A 708 8.20 -15.01 23.25
C TYR A 708 7.55 -16.37 22.96
N VAL A 709 6.82 -16.49 21.85
CA VAL A 709 6.14 -17.73 21.47
C VAL A 709 7.15 -18.87 21.33
N ALA A 710 8.25 -18.64 20.61
CA ALA A 710 9.33 -19.61 20.43
C ALA A 710 9.95 -20.05 21.77
N SER A 711 10.19 -19.10 22.69
CA SER A 711 10.77 -19.39 24.02
C SER A 711 9.85 -20.24 24.91
N THR A 712 8.53 -20.05 24.83
CA THR A 712 7.57 -20.84 25.63
C THR A 712 7.41 -22.27 25.12
N LYS A 713 7.54 -22.49 23.81
CA LYS A 713 7.49 -23.84 23.21
C LYS A 713 8.70 -24.69 23.64
N TYR A 714 9.87 -24.06 23.83
CA TYR A 714 11.07 -24.73 24.34
C TYR A 714 10.91 -25.25 25.78
N GLN A 715 10.43 -24.41 26.71
CA GLN A 715 10.23 -24.77 28.13
C GLN A 715 9.26 -25.93 28.36
N LYS A 716 8.35 -26.17 27.41
CA LYS A 716 7.35 -27.25 27.50
C LYS A 716 7.88 -28.60 27.02
N SER A 717 8.95 -28.62 26.23
CA SER A 717 9.51 -29.81 25.57
C SER A 717 10.59 -30.52 26.40
N GLN A 718 11.30 -29.81 27.27
CA GLN A 718 12.30 -30.38 28.18
C GLN A 718 11.83 -30.11 29.61
N GLY A 719 11.41 -31.16 30.31
CA GLY A 719 10.92 -31.06 31.70
C GLY A 719 11.87 -30.25 32.60
N MET A 720 11.29 -29.64 33.64
CA MET A 720 11.83 -28.59 34.51
C MET A 720 13.13 -28.97 35.30
N ALA A 721 14.19 -29.39 34.63
CA ALA A 721 15.50 -29.71 35.19
C ALA A 721 16.51 -28.64 34.77
N SER A 722 17.24 -28.13 35.76
CA SER A 722 18.17 -27.00 35.68
C SER A 722 19.30 -27.20 34.67
N LEU A 723 19.34 -26.38 33.62
CA LEU A 723 20.52 -26.08 32.81
C LEU A 723 20.51 -24.58 32.50
N ASN A 724 21.63 -23.91 32.72
CA ASN A 724 21.79 -22.47 32.59
C ASN A 724 21.63 -22.01 31.12
N LEU A 725 20.86 -20.91 30.97
CA LEU A 725 20.53 -20.07 29.80
C LEU A 725 19.38 -20.55 28.88
N PRO A 726 18.42 -19.64 28.64
CA PRO A 726 18.55 -18.68 27.54
C PRO A 726 18.90 -17.28 28.06
N ALA A 727 19.63 -16.50 27.25
CA ALA A 727 20.07 -15.14 27.56
C ALA A 727 18.93 -14.13 27.86
N VAL A 728 17.67 -14.53 27.73
CA VAL A 728 16.49 -13.68 27.97
C VAL A 728 15.44 -14.37 28.84
N SER A 729 14.97 -13.67 29.86
CA SER A 729 13.92 -14.13 30.78
C SER A 729 12.59 -13.41 30.51
N TRP A 730 11.56 -14.18 30.14
CA TRP A 730 10.22 -13.63 29.89
C TRP A 730 9.43 -13.53 31.19
N LYS A 731 9.55 -12.39 31.87
CA LYS A 731 8.74 -12.08 33.06
C LYS A 731 7.71 -11.02 32.70
N MET A 732 6.44 -11.27 33.03
CA MET A 732 5.42 -10.24 32.85
C MET A 732 5.58 -9.15 33.91
N LYS A 733 5.51 -7.88 33.50
CA LYS A 733 5.38 -6.77 34.45
C LYS A 733 4.08 -6.91 35.24
N ALA A 734 4.13 -6.62 36.53
CA ALA A 734 2.93 -6.49 37.34
C ALA A 734 2.01 -5.45 36.66
N PRO A 735 0.74 -5.76 36.39
CA PRO A 735 -0.14 -4.87 35.66
C PRO A 735 -0.31 -3.55 36.41
N GLU A 736 0.22 -2.47 35.87
CA GLU A 736 -0.12 -1.14 36.35
C GLU A 736 -1.60 -0.87 36.09
N LYS A 737 -2.30 -0.30 37.09
CA LYS A 737 -3.70 0.11 36.90
C LYS A 737 -3.72 1.25 35.88
N LYS A 738 -4.05 0.93 34.63
CA LYS A 738 -4.38 1.96 33.64
C LYS A 738 -5.62 2.71 34.15
N PRO A 739 -5.63 4.06 34.13
CA PRO A 739 -6.81 4.81 34.52
C PRO A 739 -7.95 4.45 33.57
N LEU A 740 -9.12 4.13 34.12
CA LEU A 740 -10.33 3.76 33.37
C LEU A 740 -10.79 4.87 32.40
N VAL A 741 -10.27 6.09 32.59
CA VAL A 741 -10.42 7.25 31.72
C VAL A 741 -9.01 7.82 31.50
N LYS A 742 -8.48 7.79 30.28
CA LYS A 742 -7.30 8.60 29.93
C LYS A 742 -7.69 10.07 30.14
N ARG A 743 -7.02 10.80 31.03
CA ARG A 743 -6.99 12.28 30.89
C ARG A 743 -6.23 12.53 29.60
N GLU A 744 -6.87 13.10 28.60
CA GLU A 744 -6.18 13.61 27.41
C GLU A 744 -5.05 14.52 27.89
N LYS A 745 -3.80 14.16 27.56
CA LYS A 745 -2.79 15.19 27.37
C LYS A 745 -3.21 15.91 26.10
N GLN A 746 -3.43 17.22 26.18
CA GLN A 746 -3.50 18.08 25.01
C GLN A 746 -2.20 17.87 24.23
N ASP A 747 -2.27 17.11 23.13
CA ASP A 747 -1.21 17.08 22.15
C ASP A 747 -1.29 18.38 21.34
N GLU A 748 -0.13 19.00 21.15
CA GLU A 748 0.11 20.22 20.37
C GLU A 748 -0.05 19.96 18.86
N THR A 749 -1.19 19.45 18.44
CA THR A 749 -1.61 19.37 17.03
C THR A 749 -2.81 20.27 16.77
N GLN A 750 -2.69 21.54 17.18
CA GLN A 750 -3.49 22.63 16.62
C GLN A 750 -2.61 23.47 15.69
N THR A 751 -2.46 23.01 14.45
CA THR A 751 -2.18 23.92 13.33
C THR A 751 -3.47 24.21 12.58
N LYS A 752 -3.81 25.50 12.62
CA LYS A 752 -4.98 26.20 12.08
C LYS A 752 -5.38 25.75 10.67
N ILE A 753 -6.60 25.22 10.51
CA ILE A 753 -7.41 25.37 9.29
C ILE A 753 -8.74 26.01 9.70
N LYS A 754 -9.18 26.97 8.89
CA LYS A 754 -10.33 27.85 9.08
C LYS A 754 -11.65 27.05 9.25
N ARG A 755 -12.53 27.65 10.06
CA ARG A 755 -13.86 27.19 10.50
C ARG A 755 -14.72 26.55 9.39
N ALA A 756 -15.06 25.28 9.58
CA ALA A 756 -16.42 24.77 9.46
C ALA A 756 -16.60 23.55 10.39
N SER A 757 -17.58 23.65 11.29
CA SER A 757 -18.13 22.61 12.18
C SER A 757 -17.18 21.93 13.18
N GLN A 758 -17.16 22.48 14.40
CA GLN A 758 -16.56 21.90 15.60
C GLN A 758 -16.96 20.41 15.76
N LYS A 759 -15.96 19.51 15.82
CA LYS A 759 -16.13 18.15 16.32
C LYS A 759 -16.64 18.22 17.77
N LYS A 760 -17.93 17.97 17.97
CA LYS A 760 -18.48 17.77 19.31
C LYS A 760 -17.99 16.42 19.84
N HIS A 761 -17.44 16.46 21.04
CA HIS A 761 -17.13 15.30 21.85
C HIS A 761 -18.44 14.60 22.22
N VAL A 762 -18.65 13.39 21.73
CA VAL A 762 -19.82 12.59 22.06
C VAL A 762 -19.40 11.48 23.02
N ASN A 763 -19.90 11.55 24.26
CA ASN A 763 -19.77 10.48 25.25
C ASN A 763 -20.30 9.15 24.66
N PRO A 764 -19.69 7.97 24.84
CA PRO A 764 -20.15 6.71 24.23
C PRO A 764 -21.65 6.40 24.46
N VAL A 765 -22.17 6.78 25.62
CA VAL A 765 -23.61 6.72 25.97
C VAL A 765 -24.43 7.75 25.18
N GLN A 766 -23.84 8.90 24.95
CA GLN A 766 -24.38 9.98 24.14
C GLN A 766 -24.29 9.66 22.63
N ALA A 767 -23.32 8.84 22.19
CA ALA A 767 -23.14 8.43 20.79
C ALA A 767 -24.18 7.40 20.37
N LEU A 768 -24.61 6.55 21.32
CA LEU A 768 -25.81 5.72 21.18
C LEU A 768 -27.09 6.59 21.10
N SER A 769 -27.18 7.65 21.92
CA SER A 769 -28.30 8.61 21.87
C SER A 769 -28.30 9.50 20.62
N GLU A 770 -27.14 9.74 20.00
CA GLU A 770 -26.94 10.61 18.82
C GLU A 770 -27.00 9.86 17.48
N PHE A 771 -27.39 8.58 17.47
CA PHE A 771 -27.80 7.87 16.24
C PHE A 771 -29.01 8.58 15.60
N LYS A 772 -28.76 9.68 14.90
CA LYS A 772 -29.66 10.33 13.94
C LYS A 772 -29.37 9.69 12.59
N ALA A 773 -29.86 8.47 12.40
CA ALA A 773 -30.27 8.05 11.07
C ALA A 773 -31.76 8.39 10.97
N MET A 774 -32.14 9.15 9.94
CA MET A 774 -33.50 9.61 9.62
C MET A 774 -34.06 10.78 10.45
N GLU A 775 -33.45 11.95 10.28
CA GLU A 775 -34.24 13.18 10.14
C GLU A 775 -33.85 13.80 8.80
N SER A 776 -34.58 13.38 7.76
CA SER A 776 -34.81 14.04 6.45
C SER A 776 -35.25 12.95 5.46
N ILE A 777 -36.53 12.61 5.53
CA ILE A 777 -37.34 12.42 4.32
C ILE A 777 -37.69 13.81 3.82
#